data_AF-A0A2N3H155-F1
#
_entry.id   AF-A0A2N3H155-F1
#
_cell.length_a   1.000
_cell.length_b   1.000
_cell.length_c   1.000
_cell.angle_alpha   90.00
_cell.angle_beta   90.00
_cell.angle_gamma   90.00
#
_symmetry.space_group_name_H-M   'P 1'
#
loop_
_entity.id
_entity.type
_entity.pdbx_description
1 polymer ?
#
loop_
_entity_poly.entity_id
_entity_poly.type
_entity_poly.pdbx_seq_one_letter_code
_entity_poly.pdbx_strand_id
1 'polypeptide(L)'
;MCIKGQVHVGIRTTGLKVYASKVVILMTALAVISSFVSVPVASAAATSVSVTDFGANGTDTGDDTTAFQSAVDAVASGGTVTIPAGTYVLGQVRINKPLEIAGVGATSLLKLRSGANQTLLAISNTTGVTVRDLAIDGNISGQTGGYPHGIQFSATTDSIVTRVDIRNCEKSAVSVYEGSDRVSVTNSRFDNNENDVEIHSSAYNYCADNYATNTQYESWVSYEQAGGPGKAHHNTIVNNVSIGAYAGINIERSHDDLVQGNTIQNAKWGIMVQGRDSTYSYNETVIDNTLIGGANSTQWGITAENPSHTNTIARNSVSGWLATPLNIQSTDSVFEGNTISNNRTAVAVKTSDVIIRNNVFTGSGQVGVIFGDALSDVVFEGNTVSGSAEEGVLVLEPLTRFGFIRNTVTGNGTSASGTLDGVYSVATWIDSALLGNTIINPAGVAAQKHPVTIPTGSTVAVANNQMSAISAALLPTGTSGKTITVSQFVAESGVWECTASGIPGTWTLQESIPTVEPTPEPAPEPRPISQTSVQGNDRYTTNVAVSQAAYPNGADVVIVATGENWPDALGGATLANAVGGPILLTKRNQLPAVVLAEIRRLGATQAIILGGTSAVSTSVESVLVNELELVRRIGGINRYATAAAIAEACVEALGGTYDGTVLCATGSSFADALAASPLAAAKGWPLVLVGPDGVAGISATLDAIGADNAVILGGTSAVPAKVETGLAARFGTGNVERIAGSDRYATSAAIAQWAVTNAGLGWNNLAVATGENFPDALAGGVLQAVDNSVLLLTMSKGLSKDARACIADNRAEINTVKYLGGQSALSAGVRTAVAGALR
;
A
#
# COMPACT_ATOMS: atom_id res chain seq x y z
N MET A 1 -81.24 28.60 -39.61
CA MET A 1 -81.04 27.18 -39.24
C MET A 1 -79.65 27.06 -38.60
N CYS A 2 -79.52 26.28 -37.52
CA CYS A 2 -78.50 26.27 -36.45
C CYS A 2 -76.98 26.24 -36.78
N ILE A 3 -76.23 27.17 -36.16
CA ILE A 3 -75.13 27.09 -35.14
C ILE A 3 -73.93 26.07 -35.20
N LYS A 4 -72.71 26.64 -34.91
CA LYS A 4 -71.39 26.14 -34.34
C LYS A 4 -70.39 25.43 -35.28
N GLY A 5 -69.06 25.66 -35.28
CA GLY A 5 -68.12 26.58 -34.61
C GLY A 5 -66.64 26.06 -34.64
N GLN A 6 -65.65 26.95 -34.89
CA GLN A 6 -64.20 26.97 -34.50
C GLN A 6 -63.23 25.82 -34.95
N VAL A 7 -61.89 25.94 -35.19
CA VAL A 7 -60.78 26.93 -35.15
C VAL A 7 -59.53 26.33 -35.86
N HIS A 8 -58.58 27.18 -36.35
CA HIS A 8 -57.08 27.02 -36.55
C HIS A 8 -56.60 27.55 -37.93
N VAL A 9 -55.45 28.20 -38.19
CA VAL A 9 -54.26 28.75 -37.47
C VAL A 9 -53.86 30.02 -38.28
N GLY A 10 -53.45 31.11 -37.62
CA GLY A 10 -53.00 32.35 -38.27
C GLY A 10 -51.50 32.42 -38.54
N ILE A 11 -51.14 32.71 -39.79
CA ILE A 11 -49.80 33.11 -40.26
C ILE A 11 -49.83 34.63 -40.49
N ARG A 12 -48.79 35.37 -40.07
CA ARG A 12 -48.01 36.32 -40.91
C ARG A 12 -47.09 37.23 -40.08
N THR A 13 -45.85 37.27 -40.56
CA THR A 13 -44.70 38.10 -40.19
C THR A 13 -44.84 39.57 -40.62
N THR A 14 -44.44 40.50 -39.75
CA THR A 14 -44.10 41.91 -39.99
C THR A 14 -42.63 42.10 -39.56
N GLY A 15 -41.71 42.85 -40.18
CA GLY A 15 -41.75 44.01 -41.09
C GLY A 15 -40.97 45.16 -40.43
N LEU A 16 -39.66 45.32 -40.70
CA LEU A 16 -39.01 46.40 -41.50
C LEU A 16 -38.92 47.83 -40.87
N LYS A 17 -37.67 48.31 -40.68
CA LYS A 17 -37.03 49.68 -40.67
C LYS A 17 -37.92 50.94 -40.43
N VAL A 18 -37.52 52.03 -39.74
CA VAL A 18 -36.47 53.06 -40.01
C VAL A 18 -36.50 54.11 -38.84
N TYR A 19 -35.38 54.80 -38.52
CA TYR A 19 -35.23 56.29 -38.35
C TYR A 19 -34.24 56.77 -37.26
N ALA A 20 -33.35 57.67 -37.69
CA ALA A 20 -32.53 58.55 -36.86
C ALA A 20 -33.17 59.96 -36.77
N SER A 21 -33.01 60.69 -35.65
CA SER A 21 -32.74 62.15 -35.58
C SER A 21 -32.77 62.78 -34.16
N LYS A 22 -31.64 63.40 -33.78
CA LYS A 22 -31.39 64.71 -33.13
C LYS A 22 -32.33 65.31 -32.05
N VAL A 23 -31.77 65.66 -30.88
CA VAL A 23 -31.92 66.94 -30.10
C VAL A 23 -30.67 67.08 -29.18
N VAL A 24 -29.62 67.84 -29.52
CA VAL A 24 -29.31 69.26 -29.15
C VAL A 24 -29.36 69.55 -27.64
N ILE A 25 -28.20 69.81 -27.00
CA ILE A 25 -27.92 71.02 -26.20
C ILE A 25 -26.40 71.25 -26.20
N LEU A 26 -26.08 72.50 -26.53
CA LEU A 26 -24.79 73.16 -26.66
C LEU A 26 -24.43 73.81 -25.32
N MET A 27 -23.16 73.76 -24.89
CA MET A 27 -22.33 74.93 -24.52
C MET A 27 -21.21 74.63 -23.49
N THR A 28 -19.98 74.84 -23.97
CA THR A 28 -18.84 75.55 -23.33
C THR A 28 -18.17 74.98 -22.07
N ALA A 29 -16.90 74.53 -22.20
CA ALA A 29 -15.73 75.20 -21.59
C ALA A 29 -14.40 74.55 -22.02
N LEU A 30 -13.47 75.40 -22.50
CA LEU A 30 -11.99 75.41 -22.38
C LEU A 30 -11.21 74.08 -22.54
N ALA A 31 -10.40 73.87 -23.58
CA ALA A 31 -9.10 74.51 -23.89
C ALA A 31 -7.96 74.22 -22.88
N VAL A 32 -6.91 73.57 -23.41
CA VAL A 32 -5.49 73.50 -22.95
C VAL A 32 -5.17 72.55 -21.79
N ILE A 33 -4.46 71.45 -22.10
CA ILE A 33 -3.07 71.13 -21.67
C ILE A 33 -2.66 69.84 -22.40
N SER A 34 -1.84 69.98 -23.44
CA SER A 34 -1.01 68.91 -23.96
C SER A 34 0.20 68.77 -23.03
N SER A 35 0.13 67.84 -22.09
CA SER A 35 1.31 67.28 -21.46
C SER A 35 1.31 65.79 -21.75
N PHE A 36 2.43 65.31 -22.28
CA PHE A 36 2.68 63.90 -22.51
C PHE A 36 2.52 63.15 -21.18
N VAL A 37 1.35 62.55 -20.96
CA VAL A 37 1.25 61.40 -20.06
C VAL A 37 1.74 60.24 -20.91
N SER A 38 2.98 59.83 -20.68
CA SER A 38 3.42 58.48 -21.02
C SER A 38 2.43 57.53 -20.34
N VAL A 39 1.49 56.98 -21.10
CA VAL A 39 0.72 55.83 -20.66
C VAL A 39 1.76 54.76 -20.37
N PRO A 40 1.94 54.29 -19.12
CA PRO A 40 2.81 53.16 -18.89
C PRO A 40 2.18 52.00 -19.68
N VAL A 41 2.86 51.58 -20.74
CA VAL A 41 2.62 50.25 -21.30
C VAL A 41 2.85 49.32 -20.12
N ALA A 42 1.80 48.60 -19.69
CA ALA A 42 1.94 47.60 -18.65
C ALA A 42 3.07 46.66 -19.08
N SER A 43 4.22 46.78 -18.42
CA SER A 43 5.33 45.87 -18.62
C SER A 43 4.78 44.48 -18.36
N ALA A 44 5.04 43.53 -19.27
CA ALA A 44 4.76 42.14 -18.99
C ALA A 44 5.43 41.78 -17.66
N ALA A 45 4.67 41.17 -16.74
CA ALA A 45 5.19 40.75 -15.46
C ALA A 45 6.39 39.82 -15.69
N ALA A 46 7.50 40.05 -14.99
CA ALA A 46 8.70 39.28 -15.18
C ALA A 46 8.51 37.84 -14.67
N THR A 47 9.02 36.86 -15.40
CA THR A 47 8.93 35.44 -15.04
C THR A 47 9.87 35.08 -13.88
N SER A 48 10.86 35.92 -13.59
CA SER A 48 11.70 35.82 -12.39
C SER A 48 12.10 37.20 -11.91
N VAL A 49 12.11 37.40 -10.58
CA VAL A 49 12.48 38.66 -9.93
C VAL A 49 13.29 38.40 -8.66
N SER A 50 14.29 39.23 -8.37
CA SER A 50 15.01 39.14 -7.09
C SER A 50 14.41 40.08 -6.06
N VAL A 51 14.33 39.64 -4.79
CA VAL A 51 13.90 40.51 -3.68
C VAL A 51 14.78 41.75 -3.52
N THR A 52 16.05 41.68 -3.93
CA THR A 52 16.99 42.80 -3.91
C THR A 52 16.65 43.89 -4.92
N ASP A 53 15.97 43.53 -6.03
CA ASP A 53 15.53 44.50 -7.05
C ASP A 53 14.43 45.43 -6.51
N PHE A 54 13.79 45.03 -5.42
CA PHE A 54 12.75 45.77 -4.71
C PHE A 54 13.25 46.39 -3.40
N GLY A 55 14.56 46.32 -3.15
CA GLY A 55 15.22 46.98 -2.02
C GLY A 55 15.42 46.14 -0.76
N ALA A 56 15.19 44.82 -0.80
CA ALA A 56 15.51 43.96 0.34
C ALA A 56 17.04 43.85 0.52
N ASN A 57 17.52 43.96 1.75
CA ASN A 57 18.95 43.94 2.07
C ASN A 57 19.30 42.94 3.15
N GLY A 58 19.63 41.71 2.74
CA GLY A 58 20.00 40.63 3.64
C GLY A 58 21.35 40.80 4.38
N THR A 59 21.97 41.98 4.33
CA THR A 59 23.22 42.30 5.04
C THR A 59 23.03 43.27 6.20
N ASP A 60 21.84 43.88 6.33
CA ASP A 60 21.50 44.76 7.44
C ASP A 60 20.51 44.10 8.41
N THR A 61 19.96 44.88 9.34
CA THR A 61 18.97 44.42 10.31
C THR A 61 17.62 45.13 10.12
N GLY A 62 17.42 45.75 8.96
CA GLY A 62 16.21 46.47 8.59
C GLY A 62 15.05 45.54 8.29
N ASP A 63 13.82 46.06 8.36
CA ASP A 63 12.62 45.32 8.00
C ASP A 63 12.45 45.32 6.46
N ASP A 64 12.62 44.15 5.86
CA ASP A 64 12.56 43.93 4.41
C ASP A 64 11.15 43.58 3.90
N THR A 65 10.13 43.58 4.76
CA THR A 65 8.78 43.07 4.44
C THR A 65 8.19 43.72 3.19
N THR A 66 8.30 45.05 3.08
CA THR A 66 7.74 45.78 1.93
C THR A 66 8.44 45.42 0.62
N ALA A 67 9.75 45.21 0.65
CA ALA A 67 10.52 44.81 -0.52
C ALA A 67 10.15 43.38 -0.96
N PHE A 68 10.06 42.45 0.00
CA PHE A 68 9.61 41.07 -0.27
C PHE A 68 8.20 41.01 -0.83
N GLN A 69 7.25 41.72 -0.22
CA GLN A 69 5.87 41.76 -0.72
C GLN A 69 5.81 42.35 -2.13
N SER A 70 6.60 43.41 -2.40
CA SER A 70 6.64 44.02 -3.74
C SER A 70 7.18 43.05 -4.80
N ALA A 71 8.18 42.23 -4.47
CA ALA A 71 8.69 41.19 -5.36
C ALA A 71 7.64 40.11 -5.66
N VAL A 72 6.94 39.64 -4.62
CA VAL A 72 5.82 38.69 -4.75
C VAL A 72 4.69 39.26 -5.59
N ASP A 73 4.33 40.53 -5.40
CA ASP A 73 3.27 41.18 -6.15
C ASP A 73 3.66 41.36 -7.62
N ALA A 74 4.93 41.69 -7.90
CA ALA A 74 5.43 41.99 -9.24
C ALA A 74 5.71 40.77 -10.13
N VAL A 75 6.07 39.62 -9.55
CA VAL A 75 6.37 38.41 -10.35
C VAL A 75 5.13 37.93 -11.12
N ALA A 76 5.33 37.38 -12.32
CA ALA A 76 4.25 36.73 -13.06
C ALA A 76 3.69 35.53 -12.26
N SER A 77 2.40 35.21 -12.45
CA SER A 77 1.82 33.96 -11.94
C SER A 77 2.59 32.77 -12.54
N GLY A 78 3.03 31.84 -11.69
CA GLY A 78 3.91 30.72 -12.02
C GLY A 78 5.40 31.09 -12.13
N GLY A 79 5.76 32.36 -11.89
CA GLY A 79 7.14 32.82 -11.92
C GLY A 79 7.89 32.64 -10.59
N THR A 80 9.17 32.98 -10.57
CA THR A 80 10.07 32.73 -9.43
C THR A 80 10.52 34.03 -8.75
N VAL A 81 10.30 34.15 -7.44
CA VAL A 81 10.95 35.13 -6.57
C VAL A 81 12.24 34.52 -6.03
N THR A 82 13.38 35.08 -6.42
CA THR A 82 14.69 34.59 -5.99
C THR A 82 15.20 35.35 -4.77
N ILE A 83 15.77 34.62 -3.81
CA ILE A 83 16.32 35.15 -2.56
C ILE A 83 17.83 34.86 -2.53
N PRO A 84 18.69 35.87 -2.81
CA PRO A 84 20.13 35.72 -2.64
C PRO A 84 20.54 35.36 -1.20
N ALA A 85 21.80 34.97 -1.00
CA ALA A 85 22.33 34.74 0.33
C ALA A 85 22.26 36.03 1.18
N GLY A 86 21.76 35.93 2.40
CA GLY A 86 21.55 37.04 3.32
C GLY A 86 20.56 36.67 4.44
N THR A 87 20.49 37.48 5.48
CA THR A 87 19.46 37.41 6.52
C THR A 87 18.47 38.54 6.32
N TYR A 88 17.25 38.20 5.94
CA TYR A 88 16.18 39.14 5.66
C TYR A 88 15.18 39.16 6.82
N VAL A 89 15.00 40.30 7.45
CA VAL A 89 14.10 40.42 8.62
C VAL A 89 12.71 40.81 8.12
N LEU A 90 11.71 39.98 8.37
CA LEU A 90 10.37 40.11 7.78
C LEU A 90 9.27 40.03 8.84
N GLY A 91 8.17 40.73 8.61
CA GLY A 91 6.85 40.37 9.11
C GLY A 91 6.20 39.32 8.19
N GLN A 92 4.88 39.37 8.05
CA GLN A 92 4.14 38.47 7.16
C GLN A 92 4.29 38.87 5.69
N VAL A 93 4.62 37.90 4.83
CA VAL A 93 4.57 37.96 3.37
C VAL A 93 3.37 37.12 2.89
N ARG A 94 2.51 37.71 2.07
CA ARG A 94 1.27 37.07 1.57
C ARG A 94 1.46 36.57 0.14
N ILE A 95 1.09 35.31 -0.10
CA ILE A 95 1.15 34.64 -1.39
C ILE A 95 -0.26 34.13 -1.73
N ASN A 96 -0.82 34.59 -2.84
CA ASN A 96 -2.19 34.29 -3.28
C ASN A 96 -2.29 33.92 -4.77
N LYS A 97 -1.16 33.62 -5.40
CA LYS A 97 -1.05 33.17 -6.78
C LYS A 97 0.01 32.06 -6.87
N PRO A 98 -0.08 31.17 -7.86
CA PRO A 98 0.98 30.21 -8.15
C PRO A 98 2.30 30.96 -8.34
N LEU A 99 3.36 30.51 -7.69
CA LEU A 99 4.71 31.06 -7.84
C LEU A 99 5.72 30.15 -7.13
N GLU A 100 6.99 30.46 -7.33
CA GLU A 100 8.09 29.84 -6.62
C GLU A 100 8.83 30.87 -5.74
N ILE A 101 9.09 30.53 -4.48
CA ILE A 101 10.02 31.22 -3.59
C ILE A 101 11.29 30.37 -3.51
N ALA A 102 12.38 30.83 -4.12
CA ALA A 102 13.62 30.06 -4.26
C ALA A 102 14.82 30.80 -3.66
N GLY A 103 15.48 30.17 -2.67
CA GLY A 103 16.77 30.64 -2.18
C GLY A 103 17.96 29.94 -2.84
N VAL A 104 19.14 30.11 -2.23
CA VAL A 104 20.41 29.45 -2.63
C VAL A 104 20.95 28.49 -1.56
N GLY A 105 20.06 28.00 -0.69
CA GLY A 105 20.33 27.15 0.46
C GLY A 105 20.11 27.88 1.79
N ALA A 106 20.60 27.29 2.88
CA ALA A 106 20.42 27.81 4.25
C ALA A 106 20.95 29.24 4.48
N THR A 107 21.80 29.75 3.58
CA THR A 107 22.30 31.13 3.61
C THR A 107 21.27 32.16 3.15
N SER A 108 20.20 31.76 2.47
CA SER A 108 19.02 32.59 2.21
C SER A 108 18.09 32.48 3.41
N LEU A 109 18.36 33.27 4.46
CA LEU A 109 17.67 33.18 5.74
C LEU A 109 16.55 34.22 5.84
N LEU A 110 15.31 33.75 5.96
CA LEU A 110 14.16 34.58 6.31
C LEU A 110 13.94 34.54 7.82
N LYS A 111 14.04 35.68 8.49
CA LYS A 111 13.89 35.78 9.94
C LYS A 111 12.65 36.57 10.30
N LEU A 112 11.76 35.97 11.09
CA LEU A 112 10.58 36.67 11.58
C LEU A 112 11.01 37.79 12.55
N ARG A 113 10.56 39.03 12.30
CA ARG A 113 10.89 40.19 13.12
C ARG A 113 10.37 40.03 14.54
N SER A 114 11.03 40.66 15.51
CA SER A 114 10.57 40.67 16.90
C SER A 114 9.22 41.37 17.04
N GLY A 115 8.36 40.85 17.91
CA GLY A 115 7.00 41.33 18.12
C GLY A 115 6.09 41.14 16.89
N ALA A 116 6.42 40.19 16.01
CA ALA A 116 5.46 39.73 15.02
C ALA A 116 4.38 38.88 15.70
N ASN A 117 3.18 38.90 15.14
CA ASN A 117 2.04 38.14 15.63
C ASN A 117 1.30 37.42 14.49
N GLN A 118 2.01 37.20 13.37
CA GLN A 118 1.50 36.61 12.14
C GLN A 118 2.55 35.68 11.55
N THR A 119 2.10 34.61 10.89
CA THR A 119 2.95 33.68 10.12
C THR A 119 3.83 34.42 9.12
N LEU A 120 5.08 33.98 8.98
CA LEU A 120 6.06 34.56 8.06
C LEU A 120 5.61 34.44 6.58
N LEU A 121 5.43 33.21 6.07
CA LEU A 121 4.89 32.97 4.73
C LEU A 121 3.44 32.51 4.81
N ALA A 122 2.51 33.39 4.48
CA ALA A 122 1.07 33.09 4.47
C ALA A 122 0.60 32.83 3.03
N ILE A 123 0.39 31.56 2.71
CA ILE A 123 -0.05 31.07 1.40
C ILE A 123 -1.53 30.75 1.50
N SER A 124 -2.35 31.41 0.69
CA SER A 124 -3.80 31.22 0.79
C SER A 124 -4.54 31.35 -0.54
N ASN A 125 -5.65 30.61 -0.67
CA ASN A 125 -6.58 30.70 -1.81
C ASN A 125 -5.88 30.55 -3.17
N THR A 126 -4.98 29.58 -3.27
CA THR A 126 -4.14 29.43 -4.47
C THR A 126 -3.77 27.97 -4.73
N THR A 127 -2.89 27.73 -5.70
CA THR A 127 -2.36 26.41 -6.03
C THR A 127 -0.94 26.53 -6.55
N GLY A 128 -0.17 25.45 -6.61
CA GLY A 128 1.10 25.44 -7.34
C GLY A 128 2.17 26.35 -6.74
N VAL A 129 2.22 26.50 -5.41
CA VAL A 129 3.26 27.29 -4.75
C VAL A 129 4.43 26.39 -4.35
N THR A 130 5.64 26.74 -4.77
CA THR A 130 6.86 26.04 -4.36
C THR A 130 7.72 26.92 -3.46
N VAL A 131 8.13 26.42 -2.30
CA VAL A 131 9.12 27.05 -1.41
C VAL A 131 10.32 26.13 -1.30
N ARG A 132 11.50 26.59 -1.72
CA ARG A 132 12.70 25.73 -1.73
C ARG A 132 14.01 26.44 -1.49
N ASP A 133 14.99 25.64 -1.07
CA ASP A 133 16.40 26.00 -0.99
C ASP A 133 16.64 27.25 -0.12
N LEU A 134 16.04 27.32 1.07
CA LEU A 134 16.16 28.48 1.97
C LEU A 134 16.07 28.08 3.44
N ALA A 135 16.36 29.01 4.35
CA ALA A 135 16.14 28.83 5.78
C ALA A 135 15.09 29.82 6.32
N ILE A 136 14.32 29.39 7.33
CA ILE A 136 13.38 30.20 8.08
C ILE A 136 13.72 30.14 9.57
N ASP A 137 13.81 31.30 10.22
CA ASP A 137 13.94 31.43 11.68
C ASP A 137 12.71 32.16 12.22
N GLY A 138 11.82 31.43 12.90
CA GLY A 138 10.60 31.97 13.52
C GLY A 138 10.88 32.91 14.70
N ASN A 139 12.14 33.00 15.15
CA ASN A 139 12.58 33.94 16.17
C ASN A 139 11.74 33.84 17.47
N ILE A 140 11.46 32.62 17.95
CA ILE A 140 10.60 32.35 19.10
C ILE A 140 10.87 33.25 20.33
N SER A 141 12.14 33.54 20.64
CA SER A 141 12.53 34.41 21.77
C SER A 141 12.10 35.87 21.63
N GLY A 142 11.84 36.31 20.39
CA GLY A 142 11.39 37.65 20.07
C GLY A 142 9.88 37.78 19.88
N GLN A 143 9.12 36.68 19.97
CA GLN A 143 7.66 36.71 19.78
C GLN A 143 6.94 36.91 21.12
N THR A 144 5.82 37.64 21.06
CA THR A 144 5.04 38.05 22.24
C THR A 144 3.60 37.53 22.21
N GLY A 145 3.31 36.56 21.33
CA GLY A 145 2.00 35.96 21.12
C GLY A 145 1.52 36.04 19.67
N GLY A 146 0.36 35.43 19.40
CA GLY A 146 -0.19 35.33 18.03
C GLY A 146 0.21 34.06 17.30
N TYR A 147 1.04 33.21 17.92
CA TYR A 147 1.28 31.83 17.48
C TYR A 147 1.74 31.71 16.01
N PRO A 148 2.76 32.48 15.57
CA PRO A 148 3.20 32.48 14.18
C PRO A 148 3.85 31.15 13.77
N HIS A 149 3.46 30.69 12.58
CA HIS A 149 4.10 29.57 11.88
C HIS A 149 5.28 30.09 11.01
N GLY A 150 6.13 29.17 10.55
CA GLY A 150 7.10 29.47 9.48
C GLY A 150 6.39 29.64 8.14
N ILE A 151 5.67 28.61 7.72
CA ILE A 151 4.86 28.58 6.50
C ILE A 151 3.45 28.11 6.86
N GLN A 152 2.43 28.78 6.34
CA GLN A 152 1.04 28.35 6.46
C GLN A 152 0.38 28.29 5.10
N PHE A 153 -0.29 27.17 4.82
CA PHE A 153 -1.22 26.98 3.71
C PHE A 153 -2.65 27.03 4.22
N SER A 154 -3.52 27.78 3.54
CA SER A 154 -4.97 27.82 3.79
C SER A 154 -5.70 27.77 2.45
N ALA A 155 -6.67 26.86 2.30
CA ALA A 155 -7.40 26.64 1.05
C ALA A 155 -6.48 26.61 -0.20
N THR A 156 -5.37 25.87 -0.10
CA THR A 156 -4.31 25.83 -1.13
C THR A 156 -3.99 24.42 -1.55
N THR A 157 -3.80 24.19 -2.85
CA THR A 157 -3.54 22.84 -3.39
C THR A 157 -2.21 22.72 -4.13
N ASP A 158 -1.77 21.49 -4.39
CA ASP A 158 -0.68 21.16 -5.34
C ASP A 158 0.60 21.96 -5.10
N SER A 159 1.02 22.07 -3.84
CA SER A 159 2.11 22.94 -3.41
C SER A 159 3.26 22.15 -2.78
N ILE A 160 4.46 22.70 -2.84
CA ILE A 160 5.69 21.99 -2.47
C ILE A 160 6.53 22.83 -1.52
N VAL A 161 6.96 22.22 -0.42
CA VAL A 161 8.02 22.72 0.47
C VAL A 161 9.16 21.70 0.41
N THR A 162 10.33 22.10 -0.07
CA THR A 162 11.45 21.15 -0.22
C THR A 162 12.82 21.76 0.00
N ARG A 163 13.72 21.02 0.65
CA ARG A 163 15.10 21.47 0.95
C ARG A 163 15.11 22.81 1.70
N VAL A 164 14.27 22.91 2.72
CA VAL A 164 14.23 24.07 3.61
C VAL A 164 14.66 23.70 5.03
N ASP A 165 15.29 24.65 5.72
CA ASP A 165 15.64 24.54 7.13
C ASP A 165 14.76 25.50 7.94
N ILE A 166 13.81 25.00 8.73
CA ILE A 166 12.89 25.85 9.52
C ILE A 166 13.11 25.62 11.01
N ARG A 167 13.34 26.70 11.75
CA ARG A 167 13.63 26.64 13.18
C ARG A 167 12.99 27.74 14.01
N ASN A 168 12.90 27.49 15.32
CA ASN A 168 12.49 28.48 16.31
C ASN A 168 11.10 29.08 16.02
N CYS A 169 10.15 28.30 15.50
CA CYS A 169 8.76 28.74 15.35
C CYS A 169 8.03 28.63 16.70
N GLU A 170 7.23 29.65 17.04
CA GLU A 170 6.36 29.61 18.23
C GLU A 170 5.27 28.55 18.10
N LYS A 171 4.78 28.31 16.86
CA LYS A 171 3.89 27.21 16.48
C LYS A 171 4.61 26.21 15.56
N SER A 172 3.99 25.89 14.43
CA SER A 172 4.42 24.88 13.47
C SER A 172 5.43 25.45 12.48
N ALA A 173 6.46 24.70 12.11
CA ALA A 173 7.33 25.10 11.01
C ALA A 173 6.55 25.17 9.69
N VAL A 174 5.73 24.16 9.40
CA VAL A 174 4.76 24.14 8.29
C VAL A 174 3.38 23.77 8.83
N SER A 175 2.37 24.59 8.52
CA SER A 175 0.97 24.32 8.83
C SER A 175 0.16 24.23 7.53
N VAL A 176 -0.56 23.13 7.34
CA VAL A 176 -1.41 22.86 6.19
C VAL A 176 -2.85 22.84 6.68
N TYR A 177 -3.63 23.85 6.32
CA TYR A 177 -4.91 24.16 6.97
C TYR A 177 -6.06 24.35 5.94
N GLU A 178 -7.31 24.28 6.41
CA GLU A 178 -8.50 24.71 5.65
C GLU A 178 -8.70 24.00 4.29
N GLY A 179 -8.59 22.67 4.26
CA GLY A 179 -8.74 21.90 3.02
C GLY A 179 -7.61 22.14 2.02
N SER A 180 -6.39 22.30 2.54
CA SER A 180 -5.20 22.43 1.71
C SER A 180 -4.67 21.06 1.32
N ASP A 181 -5.05 20.58 0.14
CA ASP A 181 -4.79 19.21 -0.27
C ASP A 181 -3.59 19.09 -1.22
N ARG A 182 -2.92 17.93 -1.22
CA ARG A 182 -1.77 17.65 -2.10
C ARG A 182 -0.60 18.62 -1.87
N VAL A 183 -0.39 19.05 -0.62
CA VAL A 183 0.83 19.74 -0.20
C VAL A 183 1.91 18.71 0.13
N SER A 184 3.07 18.86 -0.50
CA SER A 184 4.23 18.00 -0.29
C SER A 184 5.30 18.71 0.53
N VAL A 185 5.69 18.16 1.68
CA VAL A 185 6.79 18.64 2.52
C VAL A 185 7.89 17.60 2.52
N THR A 186 9.00 17.88 1.83
CA THR A 186 10.04 16.85 1.57
C THR A 186 11.45 17.34 1.81
N ASN A 187 12.38 16.42 2.10
CA ASN A 187 13.83 16.70 2.15
C ASN A 187 14.21 17.92 3.01
N SER A 188 13.46 18.19 4.08
CA SER A 188 13.58 19.42 4.87
C SER A 188 14.01 19.13 6.30
N ARG A 189 14.57 20.15 6.97
CA ARG A 189 15.03 20.05 8.36
C ARG A 189 14.23 20.96 9.26
N PHE A 190 13.90 20.45 10.43
CA PHE A 190 13.13 21.16 11.44
C PHE A 190 13.84 21.12 12.78
N ASP A 191 13.94 22.27 13.46
CA ASP A 191 14.61 22.35 14.76
C ASP A 191 13.94 23.33 15.73
N ASN A 192 13.68 22.91 16.96
CA ASN A 192 13.18 23.77 18.03
C ASN A 192 11.88 24.53 17.67
N ASN A 193 10.93 23.83 17.06
CA ASN A 193 9.58 24.33 16.80
C ASN A 193 8.59 23.73 17.81
N GLU A 194 7.43 24.35 18.02
CA GLU A 194 6.37 23.70 18.82
C GLU A 194 5.93 22.41 18.12
N ASN A 195 5.52 22.54 16.85
CA ASN A 195 5.26 21.44 15.93
C ASN A 195 6.16 21.56 14.69
N ASP A 196 6.52 20.47 14.01
CA ASP A 196 7.28 20.61 12.76
C ASP A 196 6.36 20.69 11.55
N VAL A 197 5.60 19.63 11.26
CA VAL A 197 4.59 19.66 10.19
C VAL A 197 3.24 19.27 10.74
N GLU A 198 2.27 20.15 10.52
CA GLU A 198 0.92 20.04 11.06
C GLU A 198 -0.10 20.10 9.92
N ILE A 199 -0.87 19.01 9.74
CA ILE A 199 -1.89 18.85 8.71
C ILE A 199 -3.27 18.86 9.36
N HIS A 200 -4.08 19.85 9.02
CA HIS A 200 -5.36 20.15 9.64
C HIS A 200 -6.49 20.11 8.63
N SER A 201 -7.47 19.22 8.84
CA SER A 201 -8.68 19.09 8.01
C SER A 201 -8.36 19.17 6.51
N SER A 202 -7.33 18.43 6.11
CA SER A 202 -6.74 18.45 4.78
C SER A 202 -6.34 17.04 4.38
N ALA A 203 -6.32 16.75 3.08
CA ALA A 203 -6.20 15.41 2.55
C ALA A 203 -5.11 15.25 1.50
N TYR A 204 -4.66 14.02 1.30
CA TYR A 204 -3.67 13.66 0.26
C TYR A 204 -2.34 14.42 0.39
N ASN A 205 -1.99 14.89 1.58
CA ASN A 205 -0.72 15.58 1.83
C ASN A 205 0.41 14.57 2.03
N TYR A 206 1.62 14.95 1.64
CA TYR A 206 2.77 14.06 1.56
C TYR A 206 3.96 14.62 2.33
N CYS A 207 4.30 14.01 3.46
CA CYS A 207 5.44 14.38 4.31
C CYS A 207 6.50 13.29 4.24
N ALA A 208 7.61 13.55 3.52
CA ALA A 208 8.62 12.52 3.27
C ALA A 208 10.06 12.97 3.43
N ASP A 209 10.91 12.05 3.92
CA ASP A 209 12.36 12.22 3.96
C ASP A 209 12.81 13.49 4.72
N ASN A 210 12.06 13.87 5.76
CA ASN A 210 12.37 15.03 6.59
C ASN A 210 13.11 14.64 7.87
N TYR A 211 13.80 15.61 8.47
CA TYR A 211 14.60 15.42 9.67
C TYR A 211 14.26 16.48 10.74
N ALA A 212 13.73 16.05 11.87
CA ALA A 212 13.28 16.88 12.97
C ALA A 212 14.07 16.63 14.26
N THR A 213 14.49 17.71 14.92
CA THR A 213 15.17 17.68 16.23
C THR A 213 14.58 18.70 17.20
N ASN A 214 14.62 18.38 18.49
CA ASN A 214 14.25 19.32 19.55
C ASN A 214 12.82 19.89 19.43
N THR A 215 11.91 19.18 18.77
CA THR A 215 10.50 19.56 18.68
C THR A 215 9.91 19.62 20.09
N GLN A 216 9.28 20.74 20.43
CA GLN A 216 8.78 20.96 21.79
C GLN A 216 7.51 20.13 22.07
N TYR A 217 6.72 19.88 21.03
CA TYR A 217 5.50 19.08 21.09
C TYR A 217 5.49 17.96 20.03
N GLU A 218 4.92 18.15 18.85
CA GLU A 218 4.69 17.07 17.88
C GLU A 218 5.49 17.26 16.58
N SER A 219 6.31 16.28 16.18
CA SER A 219 7.03 16.42 14.90
C SER A 219 6.10 16.35 13.70
N TRP A 220 5.20 15.35 13.66
CA TRP A 220 4.18 15.27 12.62
C TRP A 220 2.79 15.08 13.21
N VAL A 221 1.85 15.85 12.69
CA VAL A 221 0.44 15.82 13.11
C VAL A 221 -0.47 15.69 11.89
N SER A 222 -1.38 14.72 11.94
CA SER A 222 -2.59 14.67 11.09
C SER A 222 -3.80 14.81 12.00
N TYR A 223 -4.54 15.92 11.88
CA TYR A 223 -5.54 16.32 12.86
C TYR A 223 -6.83 16.92 12.27
N GLU A 224 -7.95 16.68 12.96
CA GLU A 224 -9.23 17.38 12.78
C GLU A 224 -9.55 18.30 13.97
N GLN A 225 -9.81 19.59 13.70
CA GLN A 225 -10.42 20.49 14.68
C GLN A 225 -11.94 20.28 14.77
N ALA A 226 -12.46 20.15 15.99
CA ALA A 226 -13.90 20.08 16.23
C ALA A 226 -14.65 21.26 15.56
N GLY A 227 -15.52 20.94 14.58
CA GLY A 227 -16.27 21.92 13.81
C GLY A 227 -15.62 22.39 12.49
N GLY A 228 -14.52 21.77 12.07
CA GLY A 228 -13.85 22.03 10.79
C GLY A 228 -14.57 21.42 9.56
N PRO A 229 -14.08 21.69 8.33
CA PRO A 229 -14.74 21.32 7.07
C PRO A 229 -14.70 19.80 6.73
N GLY A 230 -14.05 18.98 7.55
CA GLY A 230 -13.91 17.53 7.36
C GLY A 230 -12.70 16.97 8.11
N LYS A 231 -12.64 15.63 8.22
CA LYS A 231 -11.49 14.93 8.80
C LYS A 231 -10.27 15.03 7.88
N ALA A 232 -9.07 15.12 8.46
CA ALA A 232 -7.86 14.86 7.69
C ALA A 232 -7.86 13.39 7.26
N HIS A 233 -7.50 13.13 6.00
CA HIS A 233 -7.51 11.76 5.49
C HIS A 233 -6.57 11.53 4.31
N HIS A 234 -6.19 10.27 4.08
CA HIS A 234 -5.31 9.88 2.97
C HIS A 234 -3.96 10.62 2.96
N ASN A 235 -3.52 11.13 4.11
CA ASN A 235 -2.23 11.78 4.26
C ASN A 235 -1.15 10.71 4.45
N THR A 236 0.05 11.01 3.96
CA THR A 236 1.17 10.07 3.95
C THR A 236 2.37 10.69 4.68
N ILE A 237 2.81 10.06 5.76
CA ILE A 237 3.97 10.44 6.57
C ILE A 237 4.99 9.32 6.47
N VAL A 238 6.02 9.50 5.64
CA VAL A 238 6.94 8.43 5.27
C VAL A 238 8.43 8.77 5.40
N ASN A 239 9.23 7.80 5.86
CA ASN A 239 10.70 7.91 5.90
C ASN A 239 11.24 9.15 6.65
N ASN A 240 10.47 9.71 7.58
CA ASN A 240 10.92 10.86 8.35
C ASN A 240 11.71 10.42 9.60
N VAL A 241 12.54 11.32 10.12
CA VAL A 241 13.33 11.10 11.33
C VAL A 241 12.98 12.15 12.39
N SER A 242 12.46 11.74 13.55
CA SER A 242 12.22 12.63 14.70
C SER A 242 13.08 12.19 15.89
N ILE A 243 13.79 13.15 16.48
CA ILE A 243 14.67 12.91 17.63
C ILE A 243 14.33 13.88 18.76
N GLY A 244 13.90 13.33 19.90
CA GLY A 244 13.71 14.06 21.14
C GLY A 244 12.41 14.88 21.23
N ALA A 245 11.40 14.58 20.40
CA ALA A 245 10.10 15.22 20.46
C ALA A 245 9.27 14.80 21.69
N TYR A 246 8.25 15.59 22.06
CA TYR A 246 7.25 15.11 23.03
C TYR A 246 6.45 13.96 22.42
N ALA A 247 5.94 14.13 21.19
CA ALA A 247 5.37 13.07 20.37
C ALA A 247 6.04 13.05 18.99
N GLY A 248 6.45 11.86 18.53
CA GLY A 248 7.06 11.70 17.22
C GLY A 248 6.03 11.92 16.12
N ILE A 249 4.97 11.11 16.11
CA ILE A 249 3.85 11.23 15.17
C ILE A 249 2.55 11.14 15.96
N ASN A 250 1.65 12.09 15.73
CA ASN A 250 0.29 12.08 16.27
C ASN A 250 -0.74 12.08 15.13
N ILE A 251 -1.55 11.02 15.07
CA ILE A 251 -2.72 10.91 14.21
C ILE A 251 -3.95 11.01 15.11
N GLU A 252 -4.67 12.12 15.00
CA GLU A 252 -5.79 12.43 15.87
C GLU A 252 -7.03 12.81 15.06
N ARG A 253 -8.14 12.11 15.29
CA ARG A 253 -9.42 12.29 14.58
C ARG A 253 -9.31 12.23 13.04
N SER A 254 -8.40 11.42 12.50
CA SER A 254 -8.15 11.30 11.05
C SER A 254 -8.64 9.96 10.48
N HIS A 255 -8.51 9.73 9.18
CA HIS A 255 -8.70 8.37 8.65
C HIS A 255 -7.96 8.06 7.36
N ASP A 256 -7.70 6.78 7.12
CA ASP A 256 -7.02 6.29 5.91
C ASP A 256 -5.62 6.92 5.72
N ASP A 257 -4.94 7.36 6.78
CA ASP A 257 -3.59 7.88 6.72
C ASP A 257 -2.55 6.74 6.73
N LEU A 258 -1.41 6.98 6.08
CA LEU A 258 -0.27 6.08 6.00
C LEU A 258 0.93 6.65 6.78
N VAL A 259 1.35 5.92 7.82
CA VAL A 259 2.58 6.21 8.58
C VAL A 259 3.57 5.08 8.34
N GLN A 260 4.57 5.30 7.49
CA GLN A 260 5.48 4.22 7.07
C GLN A 260 6.97 4.57 7.06
N GLY A 261 7.81 3.65 7.56
CA GLY A 261 9.26 3.76 7.41
C GLY A 261 9.92 4.88 8.25
N ASN A 262 9.18 5.51 9.16
CA ASN A 262 9.69 6.59 9.98
C ASN A 262 10.61 6.06 11.09
N THR A 263 11.60 6.87 11.47
CA THR A 263 12.50 6.60 12.61
C THR A 263 12.24 7.61 13.72
N ILE A 264 11.73 7.15 14.86
CA ILE A 264 11.42 7.99 16.02
C ILE A 264 12.35 7.61 17.16
N GLN A 265 13.13 8.56 17.66
CA GLN A 265 14.12 8.32 18.72
C GLN A 265 13.88 9.23 19.91
N ASN A 266 13.94 8.65 21.11
CA ASN A 266 13.82 9.36 22.38
C ASN A 266 12.57 10.24 22.52
N ALA A 267 11.50 9.94 21.77
CA ALA A 267 10.24 10.65 21.94
C ALA A 267 9.54 10.21 23.24
N LYS A 268 8.82 11.12 23.92
CA LYS A 268 8.01 10.70 25.09
C LYS A 268 6.85 9.81 24.64
N TRP A 269 6.26 10.12 23.50
CA TRP A 269 5.28 9.30 22.79
C TRP A 269 5.79 9.02 21.38
N GLY A 270 5.92 7.75 21.00
CA GLY A 270 6.48 7.38 19.70
C GLY A 270 5.53 7.73 18.55
N ILE A 271 4.54 6.86 18.35
CA ILE A 271 3.45 7.04 17.38
C ILE A 271 2.13 6.90 18.12
N MET A 272 1.29 7.91 18.01
CA MET A 272 -0.04 7.94 18.60
C MET A 272 -1.09 7.91 17.49
N VAL A 273 -2.02 6.99 17.61
CA VAL A 273 -3.24 6.94 16.81
C VAL A 273 -4.40 7.05 17.80
N GLN A 274 -5.06 8.19 17.83
CA GLN A 274 -6.00 8.52 18.90
C GLN A 274 -7.23 9.29 18.43
N GLY A 275 -8.23 9.41 19.31
CA GLY A 275 -9.33 10.34 19.17
C GLY A 275 -9.93 10.69 20.53
N ARG A 276 -10.72 11.76 20.58
CA ARG A 276 -11.50 12.15 21.77
C ARG A 276 -12.99 12.10 21.45
N ASP A 277 -13.77 11.50 22.35
CA ASP A 277 -15.22 11.38 22.25
C ASP A 277 -15.67 10.58 21.00
N SER A 278 -16.85 10.83 20.42
CA SER A 278 -17.37 10.04 19.28
C SER A 278 -16.61 10.24 17.95
N THR A 279 -15.50 10.99 17.93
CA THR A 279 -14.71 11.28 16.73
C THR A 279 -13.33 10.60 16.82
N TYR A 280 -13.28 9.30 16.55
CA TYR A 280 -12.04 8.52 16.58
C TYR A 280 -11.30 8.49 15.23
N SER A 281 -10.00 8.18 15.29
CA SER A 281 -9.21 7.88 14.09
C SER A 281 -9.46 6.45 13.63
N TYR A 282 -9.47 6.21 12.32
CA TYR A 282 -9.79 4.88 11.79
C TYR A 282 -9.17 4.61 10.42
N ASN A 283 -9.08 3.33 10.06
CA ASN A 283 -8.34 2.85 8.91
C ASN A 283 -6.88 3.32 8.85
N GLU A 284 -6.29 3.69 9.99
CA GLU A 284 -4.92 4.16 10.00
C GLU A 284 -3.97 3.00 9.81
N THR A 285 -2.93 3.25 9.02
CA THR A 285 -1.92 2.24 8.77
C THR A 285 -0.54 2.70 9.22
N VAL A 286 -0.05 2.05 10.27
CA VAL A 286 1.26 2.30 10.86
C VAL A 286 2.17 1.10 10.61
N ILE A 287 3.06 1.21 9.63
CA ILE A 287 3.86 0.07 9.16
C ILE A 287 5.34 0.35 8.98
N ASP A 288 6.17 -0.68 9.21
CA ASP A 288 7.61 -0.61 8.94
C ASP A 288 8.35 0.55 9.65
N ASN A 289 7.81 1.09 10.75
CA ASN A 289 8.45 2.18 11.51
C ASN A 289 9.45 1.64 12.53
N THR A 290 10.48 2.43 12.82
CA THR A 290 11.50 2.13 13.83
C THR A 290 11.38 3.11 15.00
N LEU A 291 11.07 2.61 16.19
CA LEU A 291 10.97 3.40 17.42
C LEU A 291 12.09 2.97 18.38
N ILE A 292 12.88 3.93 18.84
CA ILE A 292 13.99 3.72 19.77
C ILE A 292 13.79 4.62 20.98
N GLY A 293 13.31 4.04 22.08
CA GLY A 293 13.19 4.73 23.36
C GLY A 293 14.54 4.95 24.02
N GLY A 294 14.56 5.93 24.93
CA GLY A 294 15.73 6.22 25.76
C GLY A 294 15.71 5.41 27.05
N ALA A 295 16.58 5.78 27.99
CA ALA A 295 16.65 5.11 29.30
C ALA A 295 15.46 5.42 30.25
N ASN A 296 14.44 6.15 29.80
CA ASN A 296 13.35 6.64 30.64
C ASN A 296 12.10 5.76 30.52
N SER A 297 11.68 5.13 31.61
CA SER A 297 10.55 4.20 31.61
C SER A 297 9.16 4.86 31.57
N THR A 298 9.05 6.14 31.22
CA THR A 298 7.78 6.84 31.03
C THR A 298 7.41 7.03 29.57
N GLN A 299 8.27 6.57 28.65
CA GLN A 299 8.06 6.69 27.21
C GLN A 299 7.11 5.61 26.69
N TRP A 300 6.27 5.96 25.72
CA TRP A 300 5.30 5.08 25.08
C TRP A 300 5.69 4.85 23.62
N GLY A 301 5.50 3.63 23.12
CA GLY A 301 5.88 3.29 21.74
C GLY A 301 4.78 3.67 20.76
N ILE A 302 4.06 2.65 20.28
CA ILE A 302 2.88 2.78 19.45
C ILE A 302 1.64 2.63 20.32
N THR A 303 0.80 3.65 20.32
CA THR A 303 -0.45 3.68 21.07
C THR A 303 -1.61 3.81 20.09
N ALA A 304 -2.55 2.88 20.15
CA ALA A 304 -3.78 2.93 19.38
C ALA A 304 -4.97 3.06 20.33
N GLU A 305 -5.53 4.26 20.42
CA GLU A 305 -6.59 4.68 21.33
C GLU A 305 -7.88 4.99 20.57
N ASN A 306 -8.62 3.94 20.18
CA ASN A 306 -9.88 4.09 19.42
C ASN A 306 -10.92 3.00 19.76
N PRO A 307 -11.87 3.20 20.67
CA PRO A 307 -13.01 2.31 20.77
C PRO A 307 -13.83 2.41 19.46
N SER A 308 -13.99 1.27 18.76
CA SER A 308 -14.90 1.04 17.61
C SER A 308 -14.36 1.17 16.18
N HIS A 309 -13.04 1.08 15.92
CA HIS A 309 -12.53 1.29 14.56
C HIS A 309 -11.24 0.53 14.17
N THR A 310 -11.19 0.09 12.90
CA THR A 310 -10.11 -0.68 12.26
C THR A 310 -8.80 0.10 12.19
N ASN A 311 -7.69 -0.48 12.65
CA ASN A 311 -6.35 0.05 12.44
C ASN A 311 -5.37 -1.08 12.12
N THR A 312 -4.38 -0.83 11.27
CA THR A 312 -3.33 -1.80 10.93
C THR A 312 -1.98 -1.33 11.47
N ILE A 313 -1.45 -2.05 12.46
CA ILE A 313 -0.13 -1.78 13.04
C ILE A 313 0.76 -2.99 12.75
N ALA A 314 1.61 -2.88 11.74
CA ALA A 314 2.34 -4.06 11.26
C ALA A 314 3.82 -3.82 10.94
N ARG A 315 4.65 -4.82 11.23
CA ARG A 315 6.10 -4.83 10.90
C ARG A 315 6.89 -3.66 11.50
N ASN A 316 6.41 -3.06 12.58
CA ASN A 316 7.17 -2.02 13.29
C ASN A 316 8.23 -2.65 14.19
N SER A 317 9.36 -1.96 14.35
CA SER A 317 10.45 -2.33 15.25
C SER A 317 10.51 -1.36 16.42
N VAL A 318 10.24 -1.82 17.64
CA VAL A 318 10.23 -0.98 18.84
C VAL A 318 11.23 -1.50 19.88
N SER A 319 12.12 -0.65 20.35
CA SER A 319 13.15 -1.01 21.33
C SER A 319 13.52 0.14 22.26
N GLY A 320 14.18 -0.16 23.38
CA GLY A 320 14.76 0.86 24.27
C GLY A 320 13.84 1.24 25.43
N TRP A 321 13.82 0.41 26.47
CA TRP A 321 13.24 0.62 27.81
C TRP A 321 11.96 1.47 27.94
N LEU A 322 11.05 1.37 26.96
CA LEU A 322 9.75 2.04 27.01
C LEU A 322 8.84 1.37 28.05
N ALA A 323 7.89 2.14 28.61
CA ALA A 323 6.93 1.64 29.58
C ALA A 323 6.02 0.57 28.94
N THR A 324 5.36 0.94 27.85
CA THR A 324 4.47 0.09 27.05
C THR A 324 4.72 0.42 25.56
N PRO A 325 5.56 -0.35 24.86
CA PRO A 325 5.89 -0.19 23.45
C PRO A 325 4.70 -0.37 22.52
N LEU A 326 3.75 -1.23 22.90
CA LEU A 326 2.52 -1.43 22.15
C LEU A 326 1.35 -1.47 23.11
N ASN A 327 0.53 -0.42 23.06
CA ASN A 327 -0.65 -0.27 23.89
C ASN A 327 -1.89 -0.31 23.00
N ILE A 328 -2.57 -1.46 23.03
CA ILE A 328 -3.70 -1.78 22.16
C ILE A 328 -5.00 -1.47 22.88
N GLN A 329 -5.65 -0.38 22.46
CA GLN A 329 -6.96 0.03 22.93
C GLN A 329 -7.95 0.20 21.78
N SER A 330 -7.55 -0.12 20.54
CA SER A 330 -8.42 -0.09 19.36
C SER A 330 -9.08 -1.44 19.06
N THR A 331 -10.41 -1.45 18.92
CA THR A 331 -11.17 -2.65 18.47
C THR A 331 -11.00 -2.87 16.96
N ASP A 332 -11.45 -4.00 16.42
CA ASP A 332 -11.40 -4.36 14.99
C ASP A 332 -10.02 -4.17 14.32
N SER A 333 -8.95 -4.28 15.10
CA SER A 333 -7.60 -3.88 14.68
C SER A 333 -6.66 -5.07 14.53
N VAL A 334 -5.72 -4.95 13.59
CA VAL A 334 -4.73 -5.99 13.29
C VAL A 334 -3.33 -5.52 13.67
N PHE A 335 -2.68 -6.31 14.51
CA PHE A 335 -1.31 -6.13 14.97
C PHE A 335 -0.46 -7.29 14.46
N GLU A 336 0.33 -7.06 13.41
CA GLU A 336 1.00 -8.16 12.70
C GLU A 336 2.51 -7.96 12.48
N GLY A 337 3.32 -8.96 12.79
CA GLY A 337 4.73 -8.97 12.37
C GLY A 337 5.60 -7.93 13.07
N ASN A 338 5.13 -7.29 14.14
CA ASN A 338 5.89 -6.30 14.88
C ASN A 338 7.00 -6.98 15.70
N THR A 339 8.14 -6.32 15.83
CA THR A 339 9.26 -6.75 16.68
C THR A 339 9.41 -5.76 17.83
N ILE A 340 9.23 -6.24 19.06
CA ILE A 340 9.31 -5.43 20.27
C ILE A 340 10.36 -6.05 21.19
N SER A 341 11.40 -5.28 21.55
CA SER A 341 12.54 -5.81 22.30
C SER A 341 13.06 -4.89 23.40
N ASN A 342 13.49 -5.46 24.53
CA ASN A 342 14.19 -4.76 25.60
C ASN A 342 13.39 -3.57 26.20
N ASN A 343 12.13 -3.81 26.54
CA ASN A 343 11.20 -2.82 27.10
C ASN A 343 10.69 -3.24 28.47
N ARG A 344 10.03 -2.37 29.22
CA ARG A 344 9.46 -2.74 30.54
C ARG A 344 8.36 -3.79 30.39
N THR A 345 7.24 -3.44 29.77
CA THR A 345 6.13 -4.36 29.42
C THR A 345 5.96 -4.34 27.92
N ALA A 346 6.15 -5.44 27.19
CA ALA A 346 6.22 -5.36 25.73
C ALA A 346 4.87 -5.06 25.05
N VAL A 347 3.76 -5.63 25.53
CA VAL A 347 2.41 -5.35 25.00
C VAL A 347 1.37 -5.30 26.12
N ALA A 348 0.45 -4.34 26.02
CA ALA A 348 -0.80 -4.33 26.77
C ALA A 348 -2.00 -4.36 25.82
N VAL A 349 -2.86 -5.36 25.95
CA VAL A 349 -4.11 -5.52 25.20
C VAL A 349 -5.27 -5.17 26.12
N LYS A 350 -6.01 -4.12 25.81
CA LYS A 350 -7.05 -3.58 26.70
C LYS A 350 -8.45 -3.53 26.05
N THR A 351 -8.63 -4.19 24.92
CA THR A 351 -9.87 -4.14 24.15
C THR A 351 -10.15 -5.45 23.40
N SER A 352 -11.40 -5.62 22.97
CA SER A 352 -11.93 -6.76 22.24
C SER A 352 -11.76 -6.63 20.72
N ASP A 353 -12.05 -7.70 19.97
CA ASP A 353 -12.06 -7.74 18.49
C ASP A 353 -10.68 -7.40 17.88
N VAL A 354 -9.61 -7.98 18.44
CA VAL A 354 -8.23 -7.70 18.03
C VAL A 354 -7.56 -8.96 17.48
N ILE A 355 -6.87 -8.83 16.35
CA ILE A 355 -5.98 -9.87 15.82
C ILE A 355 -4.53 -9.47 16.08
N ILE A 356 -3.83 -10.27 16.88
CA ILE A 356 -2.41 -10.13 17.19
C ILE A 356 -1.69 -11.34 16.63
N ARG A 357 -0.96 -11.18 15.51
CA ARG A 357 -0.33 -12.33 14.86
C ARG A 357 1.10 -12.15 14.39
N ASN A 358 1.87 -13.23 14.41
CA ASN A 358 3.24 -13.27 13.87
C ASN A 358 4.19 -12.21 14.49
N ASN A 359 3.90 -11.69 15.68
CA ASN A 359 4.74 -10.69 16.35
C ASN A 359 5.86 -11.36 17.16
N VAL A 360 6.93 -10.62 17.42
CA VAL A 360 8.09 -11.06 18.20
C VAL A 360 8.28 -10.13 19.39
N PHE A 361 8.14 -10.65 20.60
CA PHE A 361 8.29 -9.96 21.88
C PHE A 361 9.49 -10.56 22.62
N THR A 362 10.54 -9.78 22.86
CA THR A 362 11.80 -10.31 23.41
C THR A 362 12.39 -9.44 24.52
N GLY A 363 12.93 -10.06 25.57
CA GLY A 363 13.75 -9.35 26.56
C GLY A 363 12.99 -8.32 27.40
N SER A 364 11.70 -8.54 27.70
CA SER A 364 10.95 -7.60 28.54
C SER A 364 11.47 -7.57 29.97
N GLY A 365 11.58 -6.39 30.56
CA GLY A 365 12.02 -6.17 31.94
C GLY A 365 11.00 -6.58 33.00
N GLN A 366 9.74 -6.74 32.61
CA GLN A 366 8.65 -7.28 33.42
C GLN A 366 7.91 -8.33 32.59
N VAL A 367 6.70 -8.01 32.12
CA VAL A 367 5.82 -8.93 31.40
C VAL A 367 6.00 -8.80 29.89
N GLY A 368 5.93 -9.93 29.17
CA GLY A 368 5.92 -9.95 27.71
C GLY A 368 4.62 -9.37 27.15
N VAL A 369 3.49 -10.02 27.42
CA VAL A 369 2.16 -9.62 26.95
C VAL A 369 1.18 -9.63 28.12
N ILE A 370 0.42 -8.55 28.29
CA ILE A 370 -0.66 -8.46 29.27
C ILE A 370 -1.99 -8.30 28.54
N PHE A 371 -2.96 -9.16 28.85
CA PHE A 371 -4.37 -8.99 28.49
C PHE A 371 -5.12 -8.41 29.69
N GLY A 372 -5.78 -7.28 29.47
CA GLY A 372 -6.62 -6.59 30.43
C GLY A 372 -7.95 -7.30 30.68
N ASP A 373 -8.86 -6.59 31.33
CA ASP A 373 -10.03 -7.20 31.95
C ASP A 373 -11.19 -7.41 30.96
N ALA A 374 -11.87 -8.56 31.04
CA ALA A 374 -13.14 -8.85 30.36
C ALA A 374 -13.15 -8.68 28.81
N LEU A 375 -12.07 -9.06 28.13
CA LEU A 375 -11.98 -8.96 26.66
C LEU A 375 -12.78 -10.07 25.95
N SER A 376 -13.15 -9.82 24.69
CA SER A 376 -13.76 -10.81 23.80
C SER A 376 -13.13 -10.80 22.41
N ASP A 377 -13.20 -11.90 21.67
CA ASP A 377 -12.84 -11.95 20.23
C ASP A 377 -11.40 -11.56 19.92
N VAL A 378 -10.50 -11.92 20.82
CA VAL A 378 -9.07 -11.68 20.62
C VAL A 378 -8.43 -12.92 20.00
N VAL A 379 -7.74 -12.75 18.87
CA VAL A 379 -6.95 -13.80 18.22
C VAL A 379 -5.48 -13.52 18.42
N PHE A 380 -4.80 -14.35 19.21
CA PHE A 380 -3.37 -14.33 19.44
C PHE A 380 -2.72 -15.52 18.70
N GLU A 381 -2.18 -15.29 17.50
CA GLU A 381 -1.72 -16.34 16.59
C GLU A 381 -0.26 -16.22 16.13
N GLY A 382 0.54 -17.30 16.20
CA GLY A 382 1.87 -17.32 15.56
C GLY A 382 2.90 -16.40 16.21
N ASN A 383 2.63 -15.85 17.39
CA ASN A 383 3.52 -14.90 18.05
C ASN A 383 4.67 -15.62 18.79
N THR A 384 5.80 -14.94 18.93
CA THR A 384 6.94 -15.38 19.75
C THR A 384 7.07 -14.47 20.97
N VAL A 385 7.08 -15.02 22.17
CA VAL A 385 7.32 -14.31 23.44
C VAL A 385 8.48 -14.97 24.15
N SER A 386 9.58 -14.25 24.40
CA SER A 386 10.73 -14.84 25.07
C SER A 386 11.58 -13.86 25.89
N GLY A 387 12.26 -14.39 26.91
CA GLY A 387 13.22 -13.61 27.70
C GLY A 387 12.61 -12.52 28.57
N SER A 388 11.31 -12.57 28.86
CA SER A 388 10.69 -11.69 29.87
C SER A 388 11.24 -12.01 31.26
N ALA A 389 11.57 -10.99 32.05
CA ALA A 389 12.09 -11.16 33.41
C ALA A 389 11.04 -11.70 34.39
N GLU A 390 9.77 -11.35 34.18
CA GLU A 390 8.61 -11.88 34.91
C GLU A 390 7.81 -12.82 33.98
N GLU A 391 6.49 -12.67 33.86
CA GLU A 391 5.66 -13.52 33.02
C GLU A 391 5.89 -13.30 31.52
N GLY A 392 5.82 -14.38 30.73
CA GLY A 392 5.72 -14.28 29.28
C GLY A 392 4.37 -13.68 28.85
N VAL A 393 3.27 -14.32 29.26
CA VAL A 393 1.90 -13.90 28.96
C VAL A 393 1.09 -13.88 30.26
N LEU A 394 0.44 -12.77 30.54
CA LEU A 394 -0.43 -12.54 31.69
C LEU A 394 -1.85 -12.20 31.21
N VAL A 395 -2.85 -12.84 31.80
CA VAL A 395 -4.27 -12.58 31.55
C VAL A 395 -4.91 -12.24 32.88
N LEU A 396 -5.50 -11.04 33.00
CA LEU A 396 -5.98 -10.54 34.28
C LEU A 396 -7.39 -11.04 34.65
N GLU A 397 -8.29 -11.20 33.68
CA GLU A 397 -9.68 -11.63 33.90
C GLU A 397 -10.19 -12.53 32.76
N PRO A 398 -11.44 -13.05 32.86
CA PRO A 398 -12.05 -13.81 31.79
C PRO A 398 -12.19 -13.21 30.40
N LEU A 399 -11.39 -13.75 29.47
CA LEU A 399 -11.52 -13.63 28.02
C LEU A 399 -12.61 -14.56 27.46
N THR A 400 -13.49 -14.04 26.62
CA THR A 400 -14.49 -14.83 25.87
C THR A 400 -14.13 -14.89 24.39
N ARG A 401 -14.37 -16.00 23.69
CA ARG A 401 -14.00 -16.15 22.26
C ARG A 401 -12.51 -15.82 21.98
N PHE A 402 -11.62 -16.31 22.82
CA PHE A 402 -10.17 -16.09 22.70
C PHE A 402 -9.50 -17.20 21.87
N GLY A 403 -8.77 -16.84 20.82
CA GLY A 403 -7.99 -17.78 20.01
C GLY A 403 -6.50 -17.71 20.38
N PHE A 404 -5.94 -18.78 20.96
CA PHE A 404 -4.50 -18.87 21.23
C PHE A 404 -3.86 -19.97 20.37
N ILE A 405 -3.26 -19.59 19.23
CA ILE A 405 -2.97 -20.50 18.12
C ILE A 405 -1.49 -20.38 17.68
N ARG A 406 -0.76 -21.49 17.54
CA ARG A 406 0.61 -21.53 16.97
C ARG A 406 1.66 -20.58 17.57
N ASN A 407 1.49 -20.16 18.83
CA ASN A 407 2.44 -19.27 19.51
C ASN A 407 3.64 -20.02 20.09
N THR A 408 4.78 -19.34 20.20
CA THR A 408 6.00 -19.79 20.88
C THR A 408 6.25 -18.95 22.12
N VAL A 409 6.23 -19.55 23.32
CA VAL A 409 6.49 -18.85 24.59
C VAL A 409 7.61 -19.57 25.34
N THR A 410 8.79 -18.93 25.49
CA THR A 410 10.00 -19.61 25.98
C THR A 410 10.91 -18.71 26.82
N GLY A 411 11.58 -19.27 27.82
CA GLY A 411 12.70 -18.58 28.50
C GLY A 411 12.30 -17.34 29.30
N ASN A 412 11.07 -17.30 29.81
CA ASN A 412 10.55 -16.23 30.66
C ASN A 412 10.72 -16.60 32.16
N GLY A 413 10.82 -15.60 33.03
CA GLY A 413 10.94 -15.77 34.47
C GLY A 413 9.64 -16.13 35.17
N THR A 414 9.67 -16.04 36.50
CA THR A 414 8.53 -16.28 37.40
C THR A 414 8.43 -15.10 38.36
N SER A 415 7.25 -14.51 38.54
CA SER A 415 7.09 -13.39 39.47
C SER A 415 7.37 -13.78 40.92
N ALA A 416 7.83 -12.80 41.70
CA ALA A 416 8.21 -12.97 43.10
C ALA A 416 7.01 -13.04 44.08
N SER A 417 5.76 -12.94 43.59
CA SER A 417 4.56 -12.83 44.43
C SER A 417 4.05 -14.16 45.00
N GLY A 418 4.62 -15.30 44.61
CA GLY A 418 4.29 -16.61 45.21
C GLY A 418 2.86 -17.12 44.95
N THR A 419 2.06 -16.40 44.16
CA THR A 419 0.74 -16.85 43.69
C THR A 419 0.89 -17.23 42.22
N LEU A 420 0.94 -18.53 41.95
CA LEU A 420 0.99 -19.10 40.60
C LEU A 420 -0.32 -18.81 39.85
N ASP A 421 -0.41 -17.68 39.15
CA ASP A 421 -1.41 -17.47 38.07
C ASP A 421 -0.76 -17.32 36.69
N GLY A 422 0.57 -17.49 36.60
CA GLY A 422 1.31 -17.55 35.35
C GLY A 422 1.05 -18.86 34.60
N VAL A 423 0.30 -18.78 33.50
CA VAL A 423 -0.01 -19.85 32.50
C VAL A 423 -1.19 -20.80 32.83
N TYR A 424 -1.77 -20.78 34.03
CA TYR A 424 -2.65 -21.88 34.47
C TYR A 424 -4.10 -21.58 34.88
N SER A 425 -4.72 -20.48 34.45
CA SER A 425 -6.19 -20.45 34.44
C SER A 425 -6.81 -21.10 33.19
N VAL A 426 -6.06 -21.42 32.12
CA VAL A 426 -6.59 -22.02 30.86
C VAL A 426 -7.39 -23.33 31.09
N ALA A 427 -7.24 -23.98 32.24
CA ALA A 427 -7.89 -25.25 32.56
C ALA A 427 -9.41 -25.19 32.80
N THR A 428 -10.01 -24.02 33.05
CA THR A 428 -11.49 -23.89 33.14
C THR A 428 -12.19 -23.39 31.86
N TRP A 429 -11.48 -23.31 30.72
CA TRP A 429 -11.91 -22.49 29.55
C TRP A 429 -11.85 -23.22 28.21
N ILE A 430 -11.73 -24.55 28.24
CA ILE A 430 -11.60 -25.36 27.04
C ILE A 430 -12.98 -25.53 26.39
N ASP A 431 -13.45 -24.47 25.74
CA ASP A 431 -14.36 -24.54 24.59
C ASP A 431 -13.70 -23.97 23.32
N SER A 432 -12.42 -23.58 23.38
CA SER A 432 -11.67 -23.00 22.25
C SER A 432 -10.29 -23.66 22.06
N ALA A 433 -9.92 -23.86 20.79
CA ALA A 433 -8.90 -24.81 20.36
C ALA A 433 -7.45 -24.31 20.57
N LEU A 434 -6.70 -24.96 21.46
CA LEU A 434 -5.24 -24.84 21.60
C LEU A 434 -4.54 -25.53 20.41
N LEU A 435 -4.51 -24.90 19.24
CA LEU A 435 -3.95 -25.47 18.02
C LEU A 435 -2.47 -25.09 17.85
N GLY A 436 -1.55 -26.06 18.01
CA GLY A 436 -0.17 -25.97 17.53
C GLY A 436 0.81 -25.06 18.31
N ASN A 437 0.52 -24.69 19.56
CA ASN A 437 1.41 -23.83 20.38
C ASN A 437 2.64 -24.60 20.92
N THR A 438 3.78 -23.89 21.09
CA THR A 438 4.99 -24.36 21.77
C THR A 438 5.24 -23.54 23.03
N ILE A 439 5.21 -24.16 24.21
CA ILE A 439 5.44 -23.51 25.51
C ILE A 439 6.56 -24.24 26.24
N ILE A 440 7.67 -23.56 26.54
CA ILE A 440 8.83 -24.15 27.22
C ILE A 440 9.11 -23.35 28.50
N ASN A 441 8.79 -23.96 29.65
CA ASN A 441 9.09 -23.40 30.97
C ASN A 441 10.57 -23.60 31.33
N PRO A 442 11.18 -22.70 32.12
CA PRO A 442 12.51 -22.91 32.68
C PRO A 442 12.58 -24.21 33.48
N ALA A 443 13.69 -24.93 33.36
CA ALA A 443 13.92 -26.20 34.04
C ALA A 443 13.83 -26.04 35.57
N GLY A 444 12.86 -26.71 36.21
CA GLY A 444 12.76 -26.76 37.68
C GLY A 444 11.34 -26.86 38.27
N VAL A 445 10.27 -26.70 37.49
CA VAL A 445 8.89 -26.77 37.99
C VAL A 445 8.24 -28.10 37.61
N ALA A 446 7.85 -28.90 38.61
CA ALA A 446 7.24 -30.20 38.41
C ALA A 446 5.85 -30.08 37.73
N ALA A 447 5.67 -30.72 36.58
CA ALA A 447 4.38 -30.80 35.91
C ALA A 447 3.40 -31.64 36.74
N GLN A 448 2.38 -31.02 37.34
CA GLN A 448 1.21 -31.75 37.82
C GLN A 448 0.39 -32.23 36.61
N LYS A 449 0.28 -33.57 36.47
CA LYS A 449 -0.49 -34.22 35.42
C LYS A 449 -1.98 -34.14 35.73
N HIS A 450 -2.76 -33.44 34.91
CA HIS A 450 -4.22 -33.57 34.86
C HIS A 450 -4.66 -34.07 33.47
N PRO A 451 -5.64 -34.99 33.40
CA PRO A 451 -6.10 -35.56 32.13
C PRO A 451 -6.88 -34.53 31.30
N VAL A 452 -6.62 -34.51 29.99
CA VAL A 452 -7.34 -33.69 28.99
C VAL A 452 -8.22 -34.60 28.14
N THR A 453 -9.50 -34.25 27.97
CA THR A 453 -10.44 -34.93 27.06
C THR A 453 -10.45 -34.22 25.71
N ILE A 454 -10.23 -34.95 24.62
CA ILE A 454 -10.09 -34.41 23.25
C ILE A 454 -11.45 -34.47 22.52
N PRO A 455 -11.98 -33.35 21.97
CA PRO A 455 -13.19 -33.36 21.16
C PRO A 455 -12.99 -34.02 19.78
N THR A 456 -14.07 -34.56 19.23
CA THR A 456 -14.12 -35.24 17.92
C THR A 456 -13.64 -34.32 16.78
N GLY A 457 -12.61 -34.74 16.04
CA GLY A 457 -12.10 -34.01 14.86
C GLY A 457 -10.84 -33.17 15.08
N SER A 458 -10.26 -33.16 16.29
CA SER A 458 -9.03 -32.41 16.60
C SER A 458 -7.75 -33.21 16.29
N THR A 459 -6.79 -32.59 15.61
CA THR A 459 -5.41 -33.08 15.45
C THR A 459 -4.54 -32.64 16.63
N VAL A 460 -3.85 -33.59 17.28
CA VAL A 460 -2.82 -33.30 18.30
C VAL A 460 -1.45 -33.56 17.70
N ALA A 461 -0.56 -32.57 17.73
CA ALA A 461 0.87 -32.76 17.51
C ALA A 461 1.55 -32.99 18.87
N VAL A 462 2.11 -34.18 19.08
CA VAL A 462 3.00 -34.44 20.22
C VAL A 462 4.42 -34.20 19.72
N ALA A 463 5.03 -33.09 20.14
CA ALA A 463 6.43 -32.81 19.81
C ALA A 463 7.35 -33.62 20.73
N ASN A 464 7.88 -34.73 20.23
CA ASN A 464 9.22 -35.20 20.60
C ASN A 464 10.09 -35.16 19.33
N ASN A 465 10.78 -34.05 19.13
CA ASN A 465 11.97 -33.76 18.31
C ASN A 465 12.21 -34.37 16.90
N GLN A 466 11.31 -35.12 16.28
CA GLN A 466 11.42 -35.56 14.87
C GLN A 466 10.02 -35.96 14.37
N MET A 467 9.24 -35.11 13.70
CA MET A 467 8.20 -35.52 12.71
C MET A 467 7.39 -34.30 12.21
N SER A 468 7.15 -34.25 10.90
CA SER A 468 6.16 -33.42 10.21
C SER A 468 4.84 -34.19 10.00
N ALA A 469 3.72 -33.48 10.16
CA ALA A 469 2.30 -33.81 9.97
C ALA A 469 1.88 -35.22 9.48
N ILE A 470 0.95 -35.85 10.23
CA ILE A 470 0.17 -37.02 9.80
C ILE A 470 -1.18 -36.54 9.24
N SER A 471 -1.53 -36.89 8.00
CA SER A 471 -2.88 -36.67 7.46
C SER A 471 -3.84 -37.79 7.90
N ALA A 472 -5.04 -37.41 8.35
CA ALA A 472 -6.11 -38.33 8.75
C ALA A 472 -6.78 -39.02 7.56
N ALA A 473 -6.05 -39.89 6.85
CA ALA A 473 -6.64 -40.80 5.87
C ALA A 473 -6.42 -42.23 6.36
N LEU A 474 -7.53 -42.89 6.74
CA LEU A 474 -7.65 -44.29 7.19
C LEU A 474 -7.31 -44.58 8.65
N LEU A 475 -8.15 -44.11 9.58
CA LEU A 475 -8.31 -44.80 10.87
C LEU A 475 -9.41 -45.86 10.74
N PRO A 476 -9.24 -47.08 11.31
CA PRO A 476 -10.28 -48.10 11.30
C PRO A 476 -11.55 -47.63 12.03
N THR A 477 -12.71 -48.13 11.57
CA THR A 477 -14.00 -47.94 12.24
C THR A 477 -13.93 -48.49 13.68
N GLY A 478 -14.32 -47.68 14.68
CA GLY A 478 -14.34 -48.06 16.10
C GLY A 478 -13.22 -47.47 16.98
N THR A 479 -12.42 -46.54 16.47
CA THR A 479 -11.32 -45.86 17.19
C THR A 479 -11.74 -44.64 18.02
N SER A 480 -13.03 -44.29 18.03
CA SER A 480 -13.56 -43.15 18.77
C SER A 480 -13.33 -43.27 20.28
N GLY A 481 -12.70 -42.26 20.89
CA GLY A 481 -12.49 -42.16 22.34
C GLY A 481 -11.35 -42.98 22.93
N LYS A 482 -10.45 -43.56 22.12
CA LYS A 482 -9.31 -44.37 22.61
C LYS A 482 -7.95 -43.73 22.30
N THR A 483 -6.96 -43.95 23.18
CA THR A 483 -5.57 -43.50 23.00
C THR A 483 -4.81 -44.44 22.06
N ILE A 484 -4.14 -43.87 21.04
CA ILE A 484 -3.25 -44.59 20.12
C ILE A 484 -1.79 -44.30 20.50
N THR A 485 -0.96 -45.34 20.55
CA THR A 485 0.48 -45.27 20.83
C THR A 485 1.25 -45.85 19.64
N VAL A 486 2.11 -45.03 19.02
CA VAL A 486 3.01 -45.47 17.95
C VAL A 486 4.25 -46.09 18.59
N SER A 487 4.54 -47.36 18.26
CA SER A 487 5.49 -48.17 19.03
C SER A 487 6.85 -48.37 18.36
N GLN A 488 6.94 -48.43 17.02
CA GLN A 488 8.24 -48.47 16.31
C GLN A 488 8.15 -48.12 14.82
N PHE A 489 9.24 -47.61 14.26
CA PHE A 489 9.46 -47.47 12.80
C PHE A 489 10.32 -48.64 12.31
N VAL A 490 9.85 -49.39 11.31
CA VAL A 490 10.59 -50.51 10.72
C VAL A 490 11.30 -50.02 9.45
N ALA A 491 12.59 -49.72 9.58
CA ALA A 491 13.37 -49.03 8.54
C ALA A 491 13.49 -49.80 7.20
N GLU A 492 13.34 -51.12 7.20
CA GLU A 492 13.50 -51.95 5.98
C GLU A 492 12.26 -51.99 5.08
N SER A 493 11.07 -51.65 5.60
CA SER A 493 9.82 -51.67 4.83
C SER A 493 9.19 -50.29 4.61
N GLY A 494 9.67 -49.25 5.30
CA GLY A 494 9.08 -47.91 5.25
C GLY A 494 7.71 -47.81 5.93
N VAL A 495 7.38 -48.75 6.81
CA VAL A 495 6.05 -48.88 7.45
C VAL A 495 6.12 -48.56 8.95
N TRP A 496 5.08 -47.88 9.46
CA TRP A 496 4.89 -47.57 10.88
C TRP A 496 4.03 -48.63 11.57
N GLU A 497 4.43 -49.07 12.77
CA GLU A 497 3.61 -49.96 13.62
C GLU A 497 2.95 -49.17 14.77
N CYS A 498 1.64 -49.34 14.92
CA CYS A 498 0.83 -48.67 15.94
C CYS A 498 0.05 -49.68 16.80
N THR A 499 -0.14 -49.35 18.09
CA THR A 499 -1.04 -50.06 19.02
C THR A 499 -2.10 -49.10 19.58
N ALA A 500 -3.33 -49.57 19.81
CA ALA A 500 -4.41 -48.76 20.36
C ALA A 500 -4.91 -49.37 21.68
N SER A 501 -5.06 -48.56 22.73
CA SER A 501 -5.50 -49.04 24.04
C SER A 501 -6.89 -49.68 23.95
N GLY A 502 -6.99 -50.97 24.31
CA GLY A 502 -8.25 -51.72 24.29
C GLY A 502 -8.73 -52.18 22.90
N ILE A 503 -7.84 -52.26 21.90
CA ILE A 503 -8.06 -53.01 20.64
C ILE A 503 -6.84 -53.93 20.41
N PRO A 504 -6.98 -55.26 20.47
CA PRO A 504 -5.85 -56.16 20.26
C PRO A 504 -5.40 -56.15 18.78
N GLY A 505 -4.10 -55.94 18.51
CA GLY A 505 -3.48 -56.10 17.18
C GLY A 505 -2.44 -55.02 16.82
N THR A 506 -1.58 -55.34 15.84
CA THR A 506 -0.59 -54.43 15.20
C THR A 506 -1.10 -54.05 13.81
N TRP A 507 -1.00 -52.77 13.43
CA TRP A 507 -1.58 -52.22 12.18
C TRP A 507 -0.51 -51.54 11.30
N THR A 508 -0.70 -51.54 9.97
CA THR A 508 0.21 -50.97 8.96
C THR A 508 -0.47 -49.94 8.04
N LEU A 509 0.20 -48.83 7.73
CA LEU A 509 -0.24 -47.79 6.77
C LEU A 509 0.44 -48.01 5.40
N GLN A 510 -0.30 -47.85 4.29
CA GLN A 510 0.21 -48.07 2.92
C GLN A 510 -0.21 -46.93 1.95
N GLU A 511 0.74 -46.41 1.16
CA GLU A 511 0.46 -45.46 0.05
C GLU A 511 0.05 -46.20 -1.24
N SER A 512 -0.84 -45.61 -2.04
CA SER A 512 -1.27 -46.14 -3.34
C SER A 512 -0.69 -45.35 -4.52
N ILE A 513 -0.24 -46.05 -5.57
CA ILE A 513 0.29 -45.50 -6.83
C ILE A 513 -0.69 -45.85 -7.97
N PRO A 514 -1.06 -44.94 -8.89
CA PRO A 514 -1.96 -45.25 -10.00
C PRO A 514 -1.24 -45.82 -11.24
N THR A 515 -1.95 -46.71 -11.94
CA THR A 515 -1.55 -47.50 -13.12
C THR A 515 -1.58 -46.71 -14.45
N VAL A 516 -0.75 -47.15 -15.41
CA VAL A 516 -0.56 -46.61 -16.77
C VAL A 516 -1.45 -47.33 -17.80
N GLU A 517 -1.97 -46.61 -18.81
CA GLU A 517 -2.64 -47.15 -20.01
C GLU A 517 -2.15 -46.46 -21.32
N PRO A 518 -2.45 -46.98 -22.53
CA PRO A 518 -1.44 -47.31 -23.56
C PRO A 518 -1.29 -46.31 -24.74
N THR A 519 -0.29 -46.59 -25.58
CA THR A 519 0.23 -45.83 -26.74
C THR A 519 -0.71 -45.73 -27.96
N PRO A 520 -0.82 -44.57 -28.66
CA PRO A 520 -1.59 -44.44 -29.91
C PRO A 520 -0.76 -44.54 -31.21
N GLU A 521 -1.46 -44.94 -32.28
CA GLU A 521 -1.08 -45.12 -33.71
C GLU A 521 -0.79 -43.77 -34.43
N PRO A 522 0.00 -43.70 -35.55
CA PRO A 522 0.56 -42.43 -36.02
C PRO A 522 -0.39 -41.61 -36.91
N ALA A 523 -0.44 -40.30 -36.64
CA ALA A 523 -1.22 -39.29 -37.35
C ALA A 523 -0.38 -38.51 -38.41
N PRO A 524 -1.02 -37.79 -39.35
CA PRO A 524 -0.45 -37.32 -40.62
C PRO A 524 0.57 -36.18 -40.47
N GLU A 525 1.29 -35.85 -41.56
CA GLU A 525 2.45 -34.94 -41.52
C GLU A 525 2.15 -33.55 -40.90
N PRO A 526 3.00 -33.04 -39.99
CA PRO A 526 2.68 -31.86 -39.20
C PRO A 526 2.70 -30.58 -40.03
N ARG A 527 1.67 -29.75 -39.84
CA ARG A 527 1.74 -28.31 -40.15
C ARG A 527 2.96 -27.71 -39.45
N PRO A 528 3.81 -26.91 -40.13
CA PRO A 528 4.96 -26.28 -39.47
C PRO A 528 4.47 -25.22 -38.47
N ILE A 529 4.51 -25.55 -37.18
CA ILE A 529 4.25 -24.62 -36.08
C ILE A 529 5.55 -23.97 -35.65
N SER A 530 5.61 -22.64 -35.63
CA SER A 530 6.78 -21.91 -35.15
C SER A 530 6.87 -22.03 -33.62
N GLN A 531 8.05 -22.34 -33.10
CA GLN A 531 8.28 -22.46 -31.66
C GLN A 531 9.42 -21.55 -31.23
N THR A 532 9.10 -20.58 -30.37
CA THR A 532 10.05 -19.56 -29.92
C THR A 532 10.26 -19.67 -28.42
N SER A 533 11.50 -19.55 -27.96
CA SER A 533 11.82 -19.47 -26.53
C SER A 533 12.14 -18.04 -26.17
N VAL A 534 11.38 -17.46 -25.25
CA VAL A 534 11.66 -16.15 -24.67
C VAL A 534 12.19 -16.41 -23.27
N GLN A 535 13.51 -16.45 -23.13
CA GLN A 535 14.17 -16.93 -21.92
C GLN A 535 15.54 -16.27 -21.72
N GLY A 536 15.96 -16.19 -20.47
CA GLY A 536 17.33 -15.94 -20.05
C GLY A 536 17.80 -16.99 -19.05
N ASN A 537 18.96 -16.74 -18.44
CA ASN A 537 19.55 -17.62 -17.43
C ASN A 537 18.81 -17.54 -16.08
N ASP A 538 18.09 -16.45 -15.86
CA ASP A 538 17.31 -16.17 -14.65
C ASP A 538 16.05 -15.35 -14.98
N ARG A 539 15.24 -15.06 -13.96
CA ARG A 539 13.99 -14.30 -14.12
C ARG A 539 14.20 -12.89 -14.66
N TYR A 540 15.34 -12.26 -14.39
CA TYR A 540 15.63 -10.89 -14.80
C TYR A 540 16.02 -10.85 -16.29
N THR A 541 16.85 -11.79 -16.73
CA THR A 541 17.24 -11.92 -18.14
C THR A 541 16.10 -12.46 -19.00
N THR A 542 15.24 -13.36 -18.49
CA THR A 542 13.98 -13.72 -19.16
C THR A 542 13.07 -12.49 -19.29
N ASN A 543 12.92 -11.71 -18.22
CA ASN A 543 12.11 -10.49 -18.24
C ASN A 543 12.62 -9.46 -19.27
N VAL A 544 13.94 -9.27 -19.38
CA VAL A 544 14.54 -8.44 -20.44
C VAL A 544 14.24 -9.00 -21.83
N ALA A 545 14.32 -10.32 -22.04
CA ALA A 545 13.98 -10.94 -23.33
C ALA A 545 12.49 -10.73 -23.69
N VAL A 546 11.60 -10.78 -22.70
CA VAL A 546 10.17 -10.46 -22.88
C VAL A 546 9.98 -8.99 -23.27
N SER A 547 10.66 -8.06 -22.58
CA SER A 547 10.66 -6.63 -22.91
C SER A 547 11.10 -6.38 -24.35
N GLN A 548 12.19 -7.00 -24.79
CA GLN A 548 12.72 -6.86 -26.15
C GLN A 548 11.78 -7.39 -27.22
N ALA A 549 11.04 -8.47 -26.92
CA ALA A 549 10.04 -9.02 -27.82
C ALA A 549 8.80 -8.12 -27.93
N ALA A 550 8.35 -7.53 -26.81
CA ALA A 550 7.16 -6.68 -26.77
C ALA A 550 7.41 -5.25 -27.26
N TYR A 551 8.59 -4.69 -26.97
CA TYR A 551 8.98 -3.30 -27.25
C TYR A 551 10.32 -3.23 -28.00
N PRO A 552 10.41 -3.79 -29.23
CA PRO A 552 11.66 -3.75 -30.00
C PRO A 552 12.09 -2.32 -30.34
N ASN A 553 11.14 -1.39 -30.45
CA ASN A 553 11.35 0.00 -30.84
C ASN A 553 11.49 0.98 -29.66
N GLY A 554 11.43 0.49 -28.42
CA GLY A 554 11.48 1.34 -27.21
C GLY A 554 10.12 1.56 -26.54
N ALA A 555 10.16 2.19 -25.36
CA ALA A 555 9.01 2.58 -24.56
C ALA A 555 9.39 3.76 -23.64
N ASP A 556 8.55 4.80 -23.57
CA ASP A 556 8.82 6.00 -22.77
C ASP A 556 8.67 5.76 -21.26
N VAL A 557 7.82 4.79 -20.89
CA VAL A 557 7.51 4.43 -19.50
C VAL A 557 7.89 2.98 -19.24
N VAL A 558 8.47 2.70 -18.08
CA VAL A 558 8.67 1.32 -17.58
C VAL A 558 7.95 1.10 -16.25
N ILE A 559 7.33 -0.05 -16.11
CA ILE A 559 6.80 -0.49 -14.81
C ILE A 559 7.89 -1.31 -14.12
N VAL A 560 8.23 -1.01 -12.87
CA VAL A 560 9.26 -1.73 -12.11
C VAL A 560 8.62 -2.45 -10.94
N ALA A 561 8.72 -3.78 -10.90
CA ALA A 561 8.19 -4.60 -9.82
C ALA A 561 9.26 -5.55 -9.27
N THR A 562 9.07 -6.01 -8.04
CA THR A 562 9.98 -7.03 -7.48
C THR A 562 9.82 -8.36 -8.21
N GLY A 563 10.93 -8.95 -8.60
CA GLY A 563 10.97 -10.32 -9.11
C GLY A 563 10.91 -11.36 -8.00
N GLU A 564 10.97 -10.98 -6.73
CA GLU A 564 11.14 -11.91 -5.58
C GLU A 564 9.82 -12.26 -4.88
N ASN A 565 8.78 -11.44 -5.04
CA ASN A 565 7.43 -11.64 -4.52
C ASN A 565 6.39 -11.17 -5.55
N TRP A 566 5.18 -11.71 -5.51
CA TRP A 566 4.17 -11.52 -6.57
C TRP A 566 3.01 -10.53 -6.33
N PRO A 567 2.53 -10.27 -5.09
CA PRO A 567 1.22 -9.64 -4.88
C PRO A 567 1.12 -8.24 -5.47
N ASP A 568 2.17 -7.45 -5.31
CA ASP A 568 2.20 -6.05 -5.74
C ASP A 568 2.31 -5.90 -7.27
N ALA A 569 2.61 -6.99 -7.98
CA ALA A 569 2.82 -6.97 -9.42
C ALA A 569 1.60 -7.46 -10.22
N LEU A 570 0.64 -8.16 -9.60
CA LEU A 570 -0.45 -8.83 -10.33
C LEU A 570 -1.38 -7.89 -11.11
N GLY A 571 -1.63 -6.68 -10.59
CA GLY A 571 -2.37 -5.65 -11.31
C GLY A 571 -1.54 -4.90 -12.36
N GLY A 572 -0.21 -5.10 -12.34
CA GLY A 572 0.73 -4.32 -13.15
C GLY A 572 0.60 -4.54 -14.65
N ALA A 573 0.08 -5.69 -15.10
CA ALA A 573 -0.05 -6.00 -16.52
C ALA A 573 -0.98 -5.01 -17.24
N THR A 574 -2.12 -4.67 -16.63
CA THR A 574 -3.06 -3.71 -17.20
C THR A 574 -2.45 -2.31 -17.24
N LEU A 575 -1.84 -1.86 -16.12
CA LEU A 575 -1.20 -0.56 -16.06
C LEU A 575 -0.05 -0.43 -17.07
N ALA A 576 0.75 -1.49 -17.23
CA ALA A 576 1.84 -1.54 -18.21
C ALA A 576 1.34 -1.28 -19.64
N ASN A 577 0.24 -1.91 -20.05
CA ASN A 577 -0.35 -1.62 -21.36
C ASN A 577 -0.98 -0.22 -21.43
N ALA A 578 -1.67 0.22 -20.37
CA ALA A 578 -2.28 1.55 -20.31
C ALA A 578 -1.27 2.69 -20.53
N VAL A 579 -0.02 2.52 -20.05
CA VAL A 579 1.06 3.49 -20.26
C VAL A 579 1.98 3.16 -21.45
N GLY A 580 1.71 2.07 -22.18
CA GLY A 580 2.51 1.66 -23.34
C GLY A 580 3.94 1.21 -22.99
N GLY A 581 4.14 0.54 -21.85
CA GLY A 581 5.47 0.16 -21.35
C GLY A 581 5.59 -1.28 -20.84
N PRO A 582 6.80 -1.86 -20.79
CA PRO A 582 7.00 -3.20 -20.24
C PRO A 582 7.00 -3.20 -18.70
N ILE A 583 6.71 -4.37 -18.12
CA ILE A 583 7.08 -4.66 -16.73
C ILE A 583 8.52 -5.15 -16.71
N LEU A 584 9.35 -4.50 -15.92
CA LEU A 584 10.73 -4.88 -15.63
C LEU A 584 10.87 -5.32 -14.17
N LEU A 585 11.65 -6.38 -13.95
CA LEU A 585 11.82 -7.00 -12.64
C LEU A 585 13.11 -6.57 -11.96
N THR A 586 13.04 -6.25 -10.68
CA THR A 586 14.21 -5.95 -9.84
C THR A 586 14.34 -6.93 -8.68
N LYS A 587 15.52 -7.02 -8.05
CA LYS A 587 15.60 -7.54 -6.68
C LYS A 587 15.08 -6.46 -5.73
N ARG A 588 14.70 -6.83 -4.51
CA ARG A 588 14.25 -5.86 -3.50
C ARG A 588 15.24 -4.72 -3.29
N ASN A 589 16.53 -5.05 -3.14
CA ASN A 589 17.57 -4.09 -2.72
C ASN A 589 18.58 -3.73 -3.82
N GLN A 590 18.40 -4.22 -5.05
CA GLN A 590 19.36 -4.02 -6.13
C GLN A 590 18.68 -4.11 -7.49
N LEU A 591 18.81 -3.06 -8.30
CA LEU A 591 18.45 -3.09 -9.72
C LEU A 591 19.51 -3.90 -10.48
N PRO A 592 19.19 -5.05 -11.09
CA PRO A 592 20.16 -5.81 -11.86
C PRO A 592 20.69 -4.99 -13.04
N ALA A 593 21.99 -5.06 -13.31
CA ALA A 593 22.62 -4.28 -14.38
C ALA A 593 22.01 -4.55 -15.76
N VAL A 594 21.55 -5.78 -16.02
CA VAL A 594 20.85 -6.15 -17.27
C VAL A 594 19.50 -5.45 -17.42
N VAL A 595 18.82 -5.17 -16.30
CA VAL A 595 17.53 -4.46 -16.28
C VAL A 595 17.76 -2.97 -16.50
N LEU A 596 18.77 -2.39 -15.84
CA LEU A 596 19.15 -1.00 -16.10
C LEU A 596 19.58 -0.79 -17.57
N ALA A 597 20.32 -1.73 -18.15
CA ALA A 597 20.67 -1.69 -19.57
C ALA A 597 19.42 -1.75 -20.47
N GLU A 598 18.41 -2.53 -20.09
CA GLU A 598 17.14 -2.60 -20.83
C GLU A 598 16.33 -1.30 -20.71
N ILE A 599 16.26 -0.68 -19.53
CA ILE A 599 15.66 0.65 -19.33
C ILE A 599 16.27 1.66 -20.31
N ARG A 600 17.60 1.67 -20.41
CA ARG A 600 18.33 2.56 -21.34
C ARG A 600 18.09 2.20 -22.80
N ARG A 601 18.02 0.90 -23.15
CA ARG A 601 17.71 0.44 -24.52
C ARG A 601 16.31 0.87 -24.94
N LEU A 602 15.34 0.82 -24.01
CA LEU A 602 13.98 1.25 -24.26
C LEU A 602 13.88 2.76 -24.52
N GLY A 603 14.86 3.55 -24.07
CA GLY A 603 14.80 5.00 -24.09
C GLY A 603 13.80 5.57 -23.09
N ALA A 604 13.48 4.82 -22.04
CA ALA A 604 12.50 5.23 -21.05
C ALA A 604 12.94 6.50 -20.32
N THR A 605 12.01 7.42 -20.11
CA THR A 605 12.21 8.66 -19.32
C THR A 605 11.46 8.60 -18.00
N GLN A 606 10.52 7.66 -17.85
CA GLN A 606 9.70 7.52 -16.65
C GLN A 606 9.69 6.08 -16.12
N ALA A 607 9.67 5.93 -14.80
CA ALA A 607 9.43 4.65 -14.14
C ALA A 607 8.25 4.71 -13.16
N ILE A 608 7.45 3.66 -13.14
CA ILE A 608 6.40 3.45 -12.14
C ILE A 608 6.78 2.20 -11.32
N ILE A 609 7.16 2.39 -10.06
CA ILE A 609 7.49 1.31 -9.13
C ILE A 609 6.21 0.75 -8.52
N LEU A 610 6.03 -0.57 -8.59
CA LEU A 610 4.90 -1.28 -7.96
C LEU A 610 5.30 -1.89 -6.62
N GLY A 611 4.48 -1.62 -5.61
CA GLY A 611 4.66 -2.07 -4.23
C GLY A 611 5.43 -1.08 -3.36
N GLY A 612 5.28 -1.29 -2.05
CA GLY A 612 6.01 -0.50 -1.05
C GLY A 612 7.52 -0.80 -1.05
N THR A 613 8.24 -0.13 -0.16
CA THR A 613 9.71 -0.27 -0.01
C THR A 613 10.15 -1.66 0.45
N SER A 614 9.23 -2.46 1.00
CA SER A 614 9.45 -3.87 1.34
C SER A 614 9.50 -4.78 0.11
N ALA A 615 8.88 -4.38 -1.00
CA ALA A 615 8.92 -5.06 -2.29
C ALA A 615 10.08 -4.53 -3.14
N VAL A 616 10.15 -3.22 -3.32
CA VAL A 616 11.22 -2.53 -4.07
C VAL A 616 11.76 -1.40 -3.21
N SER A 617 12.93 -1.59 -2.61
CA SER A 617 13.51 -0.65 -1.65
C SER A 617 13.84 0.71 -2.25
N THR A 618 14.10 1.67 -1.34
CA THR A 618 14.58 3.01 -1.69
C THR A 618 15.91 2.99 -2.43
N SER A 619 16.77 1.98 -2.25
CA SER A 619 18.04 1.91 -2.99
C SER A 619 17.83 1.68 -4.48
N VAL A 620 16.82 0.89 -4.86
CA VAL A 620 16.44 0.69 -6.27
C VAL A 620 15.81 1.95 -6.82
N GLU A 621 14.92 2.58 -6.05
CA GLU A 621 14.28 3.84 -6.42
C GLU A 621 15.30 4.96 -6.65
N SER A 622 16.30 5.12 -5.77
CA SER A 622 17.37 6.09 -5.96
C SER A 622 18.17 5.85 -7.23
N VAL A 623 18.39 4.59 -7.64
CA VAL A 623 19.03 4.30 -8.93
C VAL A 623 18.14 4.79 -10.07
N LEU A 624 16.83 4.52 -10.02
CA LEU A 624 15.89 4.96 -11.05
C LEU A 624 15.77 6.50 -11.13
N VAL A 625 15.70 7.19 -9.98
CA VAL A 625 15.61 8.66 -9.92
C VAL A 625 16.85 9.34 -10.49
N ASN A 626 18.02 8.72 -10.37
CA ASN A 626 19.24 9.24 -10.98
C ASN A 626 19.34 9.00 -12.50
N GLU A 627 18.55 8.05 -13.02
CA GLU A 627 18.61 7.63 -14.42
C GLU A 627 17.47 8.19 -15.27
N LEU A 628 16.35 8.59 -14.64
CA LEU A 628 15.09 8.91 -15.30
C LEU A 628 14.57 10.28 -14.85
N GLU A 629 13.72 10.90 -15.68
CA GLU A 629 13.15 12.23 -15.42
C GLU A 629 12.05 12.20 -14.36
N LEU A 630 11.26 11.12 -14.35
CA LEU A 630 10.15 10.95 -13.42
C LEU A 630 10.11 9.53 -12.88
N VAL A 631 10.09 9.40 -11.55
CA VAL A 631 9.86 8.12 -10.87
C VAL A 631 8.68 8.27 -9.95
N ARG A 632 7.68 7.41 -10.12
CA ARG A 632 6.48 7.35 -9.29
C ARG A 632 6.37 5.98 -8.65
N ARG A 633 5.95 5.93 -7.39
CA ARG A 633 5.67 4.67 -6.69
C ARG A 633 4.16 4.50 -6.50
N ILE A 634 3.66 3.30 -6.78
CA ILE A 634 2.30 2.86 -6.49
C ILE A 634 2.40 1.65 -5.57
N GLY A 635 2.05 1.81 -4.31
CA GLY A 635 2.05 0.72 -3.34
C GLY A 635 1.03 0.97 -2.26
N GLY A 636 0.40 -0.09 -1.78
CA GLY A 636 -0.49 -0.07 -0.64
C GLY A 636 0.09 -0.85 0.54
N ILE A 637 -0.60 -0.74 1.66
CA ILE A 637 -0.22 -1.34 2.96
C ILE A 637 -0.16 -2.87 2.94
N ASN A 638 -0.94 -3.44 2.03
CA ASN A 638 -1.07 -4.84 1.75
C ASN A 638 -1.37 -5.01 0.26
N ARG A 639 -1.35 -6.26 -0.19
CA ARG A 639 -1.60 -6.64 -1.58
C ARG A 639 -2.92 -6.12 -2.16
N TYR A 640 -3.96 -6.01 -1.33
CA TYR A 640 -5.29 -5.57 -1.76
C TYR A 640 -5.28 -4.07 -2.04
N ALA A 641 -4.70 -3.28 -1.12
CA ALA A 641 -4.51 -1.85 -1.30
C ALA A 641 -3.56 -1.54 -2.46
N THR A 642 -2.47 -2.30 -2.65
CA THR A 642 -1.60 -2.15 -3.83
C THR A 642 -2.39 -2.40 -5.12
N ALA A 643 -3.19 -3.48 -5.18
CA ALA A 643 -4.01 -3.78 -6.36
C ALA A 643 -5.06 -2.68 -6.63
N ALA A 644 -5.68 -2.13 -5.58
CA ALA A 644 -6.60 -1.01 -5.69
C ALA A 644 -5.93 0.25 -6.28
N ALA A 645 -4.79 0.65 -5.74
CA ALA A 645 -4.05 1.81 -6.24
C ALA A 645 -3.57 1.61 -7.70
N ILE A 646 -3.19 0.39 -8.07
CA ILE A 646 -2.85 0.06 -9.46
C ILE A 646 -4.09 0.11 -10.36
N ALA A 647 -5.25 -0.37 -9.90
CA ALA A 647 -6.51 -0.31 -10.64
C ALA A 647 -6.92 1.15 -10.92
N GLU A 648 -6.83 2.02 -9.92
CA GLU A 648 -7.13 3.46 -10.06
C GLU A 648 -6.15 4.14 -11.03
N ALA A 649 -4.84 3.94 -10.87
CA ALA A 649 -3.84 4.49 -11.78
C ALA A 649 -3.99 3.96 -13.22
N CYS A 650 -4.47 2.73 -13.37
CA CYS A 650 -4.78 2.16 -14.67
C CYS A 650 -5.94 2.89 -15.35
N VAL A 651 -7.04 3.11 -14.63
CA VAL A 651 -8.20 3.83 -15.19
C VAL A 651 -7.87 5.30 -15.45
N GLU A 652 -7.06 5.92 -14.59
CA GLU A 652 -6.53 7.27 -14.83
C GLU A 652 -5.75 7.33 -16.16
N ALA A 653 -4.86 6.36 -16.41
CA ALA A 653 -4.07 6.31 -17.64
C ALA A 653 -4.92 6.02 -18.88
N LEU A 654 -5.95 5.17 -18.77
CA LEU A 654 -6.86 4.83 -19.87
C LEU A 654 -7.86 5.96 -20.17
N GLY A 655 -8.24 6.76 -19.18
CA GLY A 655 -9.27 7.78 -19.29
C GLY A 655 -10.56 7.24 -19.89
N GLY A 656 -11.11 7.94 -20.88
CA GLY A 656 -12.37 7.56 -21.55
C GLY A 656 -12.32 6.27 -22.40
N THR A 657 -11.18 5.58 -22.47
CA THR A 657 -11.06 4.28 -23.15
C THR A 657 -11.39 3.09 -22.26
N TYR A 658 -11.48 3.30 -20.93
CA TYR A 658 -11.92 2.29 -19.99
C TYR A 658 -13.42 2.01 -20.16
N ASP A 659 -13.79 0.73 -20.27
CA ASP A 659 -15.16 0.30 -20.60
C ASP A 659 -16.02 -0.08 -19.38
N GLY A 660 -15.53 0.12 -18.15
CA GLY A 660 -16.25 -0.19 -16.92
C GLY A 660 -16.05 -1.61 -16.39
N THR A 661 -15.28 -2.46 -17.08
CA THR A 661 -15.06 -3.86 -16.66
C THR A 661 -13.88 -4.03 -15.71
N VAL A 662 -14.11 -4.66 -14.56
CA VAL A 662 -13.06 -5.03 -13.59
C VAL A 662 -12.86 -6.55 -13.52
N LEU A 663 -11.61 -6.97 -13.33
CA LEU A 663 -11.25 -8.36 -13.01
C LEU A 663 -11.13 -8.53 -11.50
N CYS A 664 -11.74 -9.58 -10.95
CA CYS A 664 -11.73 -9.88 -9.51
C CYS A 664 -11.07 -11.23 -9.25
N ALA A 665 -9.90 -11.25 -8.60
CA ALA A 665 -9.20 -12.49 -8.24
C ALA A 665 -8.90 -12.58 -6.75
N THR A 666 -8.55 -13.76 -6.24
CA THR A 666 -8.12 -13.91 -4.84
C THR A 666 -6.77 -13.23 -4.59
N GLY A 667 -6.61 -12.55 -3.44
CA GLY A 667 -5.29 -12.09 -3.02
C GLY A 667 -4.43 -13.15 -2.32
N SER A 668 -4.98 -14.33 -2.04
CA SER A 668 -4.29 -15.39 -1.29
C SER A 668 -3.41 -16.30 -2.18
N SER A 669 -3.57 -16.22 -3.50
CA SER A 669 -2.81 -16.97 -4.51
C SER A 669 -2.67 -16.12 -5.78
N PHE A 670 -1.77 -16.49 -6.69
CA PHE A 670 -1.47 -15.69 -7.88
C PHE A 670 -2.02 -16.28 -9.19
N ALA A 671 -2.25 -17.59 -9.26
CA ALA A 671 -2.32 -18.27 -10.55
C ALA A 671 -3.52 -17.84 -11.43
N ASP A 672 -4.68 -17.59 -10.81
CA ASP A 672 -5.89 -17.19 -11.56
C ASP A 672 -5.75 -15.75 -12.10
N ALA A 673 -5.23 -14.82 -11.28
CA ALA A 673 -4.90 -13.46 -11.68
C ALA A 673 -3.84 -13.42 -12.80
N LEU A 674 -2.80 -14.24 -12.64
CA LEU A 674 -1.68 -14.35 -13.57
C LEU A 674 -2.10 -14.91 -14.93
N ALA A 675 -3.00 -15.90 -14.95
CA ALA A 675 -3.54 -16.45 -16.19
C ALA A 675 -4.38 -15.41 -16.97
N ALA A 676 -4.99 -14.46 -16.26
CA ALA A 676 -5.76 -13.37 -16.88
C ALA A 676 -4.91 -12.17 -17.30
N SER A 677 -3.59 -12.14 -17.04
CA SER A 677 -2.75 -10.99 -17.40
C SER A 677 -2.83 -10.57 -18.88
N PRO A 678 -2.85 -11.48 -19.88
CA PRO A 678 -3.05 -11.09 -21.28
C PRO A 678 -4.41 -10.43 -21.53
N LEU A 679 -5.48 -10.99 -20.95
CA LEU A 679 -6.83 -10.47 -21.06
C LEU A 679 -6.93 -9.08 -20.44
N ALA A 680 -6.42 -8.94 -19.20
CA ALA A 680 -6.40 -7.70 -18.44
C ALA A 680 -5.71 -6.60 -19.25
N ALA A 681 -4.48 -6.86 -19.69
CA ALA A 681 -3.69 -5.92 -20.47
C ALA A 681 -4.35 -5.60 -21.82
N ALA A 682 -4.76 -6.59 -22.62
CA ALA A 682 -5.32 -6.35 -23.96
C ALA A 682 -6.61 -5.53 -23.95
N LYS A 683 -7.39 -5.64 -22.87
CA LYS A 683 -8.68 -4.96 -22.74
C LYS A 683 -8.65 -3.69 -21.90
N GLY A 684 -7.55 -3.41 -21.21
CA GLY A 684 -7.50 -2.30 -20.26
C GLY A 684 -8.40 -2.54 -19.03
N TRP A 685 -8.59 -3.81 -18.64
CA TRP A 685 -9.43 -4.16 -17.50
C TRP A 685 -8.57 -4.21 -16.22
N PRO A 686 -8.79 -3.30 -15.25
CA PRO A 686 -8.06 -3.30 -13.99
C PRO A 686 -8.34 -4.58 -13.20
N LEU A 687 -7.34 -5.05 -12.47
CA LEU A 687 -7.44 -6.21 -11.59
C LEU A 687 -7.52 -5.75 -10.13
N VAL A 688 -8.59 -6.12 -9.43
CA VAL A 688 -8.70 -5.99 -7.98
C VAL A 688 -8.53 -7.34 -7.30
N LEU A 689 -7.90 -7.33 -6.12
CA LEU A 689 -7.74 -8.52 -5.30
C LEU A 689 -8.83 -8.56 -4.24
N VAL A 690 -9.54 -9.67 -4.15
CA VAL A 690 -10.60 -9.93 -3.19
C VAL A 690 -9.99 -10.53 -1.93
N GLY A 691 -10.14 -9.82 -0.82
CA GLY A 691 -9.73 -10.25 0.52
C GLY A 691 -10.86 -10.90 1.33
N PRO A 692 -10.61 -11.15 2.64
CA PRO A 692 -11.58 -11.76 3.55
C PRO A 692 -12.95 -11.04 3.60
N ASP A 693 -12.91 -9.72 3.46
CA ASP A 693 -14.07 -8.82 3.54
C ASP A 693 -14.97 -8.91 2.28
N GLY A 694 -14.54 -9.64 1.25
CA GLY A 694 -15.30 -9.83 0.03
C GLY A 694 -15.57 -8.51 -0.70
N VAL A 695 -16.82 -8.26 -1.11
CA VAL A 695 -17.20 -7.05 -1.85
C VAL A 695 -16.99 -5.78 -1.03
N ALA A 696 -17.19 -5.82 0.28
CA ALA A 696 -17.00 -4.65 1.14
C ALA A 696 -15.55 -4.10 1.03
N GLY A 697 -14.57 -5.01 0.99
CA GLY A 697 -13.15 -4.65 0.89
C GLY A 697 -12.70 -4.12 -0.48
N ILE A 698 -13.53 -4.23 -1.52
CA ILE A 698 -13.24 -3.69 -2.86
C ILE A 698 -14.23 -2.60 -3.29
N SER A 699 -15.31 -2.35 -2.53
CA SER A 699 -16.39 -1.46 -2.97
C SER A 699 -15.91 -0.04 -3.27
N ALA A 700 -15.07 0.53 -2.41
CA ALA A 700 -14.53 1.88 -2.62
C ALA A 700 -13.72 1.97 -3.92
N THR A 701 -12.88 0.97 -4.20
CA THR A 701 -12.14 0.90 -5.47
C THR A 701 -13.07 0.75 -6.65
N LEU A 702 -14.12 -0.09 -6.55
CA LEU A 702 -15.11 -0.25 -7.63
C LEU A 702 -15.84 1.07 -7.93
N ASP A 703 -16.15 1.86 -6.90
CA ASP A 703 -16.71 3.20 -7.04
C ASP A 703 -15.70 4.17 -7.68
N ALA A 704 -14.46 4.19 -7.19
CA ALA A 704 -13.41 5.10 -7.65
C ALA A 704 -13.03 4.88 -9.12
N ILE A 705 -12.94 3.63 -9.56
CA ILE A 705 -12.64 3.29 -10.94
C ILE A 705 -13.87 3.37 -11.85
N GLY A 706 -15.07 3.57 -11.30
CA GLY A 706 -16.31 3.60 -12.06
C GLY A 706 -16.65 2.25 -12.70
N ALA A 707 -16.40 1.13 -12.01
CA ALA A 707 -16.73 -0.19 -12.51
C ALA A 707 -18.24 -0.45 -12.48
N ASP A 708 -18.75 -1.08 -13.55
CA ASP A 708 -20.14 -1.50 -13.70
C ASP A 708 -20.30 -2.93 -14.23
N ASN A 709 -19.19 -3.58 -14.62
CA ASN A 709 -19.10 -4.97 -15.03
C ASN A 709 -17.97 -5.69 -14.29
N ALA A 710 -18.14 -6.96 -13.93
CA ALA A 710 -17.11 -7.73 -13.22
C ALA A 710 -16.92 -9.14 -13.78
N VAL A 711 -15.65 -9.53 -13.97
CA VAL A 711 -15.26 -10.91 -14.28
C VAL A 711 -14.48 -11.48 -13.10
N ILE A 712 -15.05 -12.49 -12.44
CA ILE A 712 -14.44 -13.20 -11.32
C ILE A 712 -13.55 -14.32 -11.85
N LEU A 713 -12.30 -14.31 -11.39
CA LEU A 713 -11.28 -15.29 -11.76
C LEU A 713 -11.07 -16.27 -10.61
N GLY A 714 -11.38 -17.54 -10.87
CA GLY A 714 -11.21 -18.64 -9.91
C GLY A 714 -12.51 -19.14 -9.30
N GLY A 715 -12.45 -20.37 -8.78
CA GLY A 715 -13.59 -21.04 -8.14
C GLY A 715 -13.98 -20.42 -6.81
N THR A 716 -15.03 -20.96 -6.18
CA THR A 716 -15.57 -20.46 -4.91
C THR A 716 -14.62 -20.64 -3.71
N SER A 717 -13.61 -21.50 -3.83
CA SER A 717 -12.51 -21.63 -2.85
C SER A 717 -11.49 -20.49 -2.94
N ALA A 718 -11.35 -19.87 -4.12
CA ALA A 718 -10.46 -18.74 -4.35
C ALA A 718 -11.20 -17.42 -4.09
N VAL A 719 -12.35 -17.23 -4.75
CA VAL A 719 -13.23 -16.07 -4.58
C VAL A 719 -14.61 -16.55 -4.12
N PRO A 720 -14.95 -16.41 -2.82
CA PRO A 720 -16.17 -16.97 -2.24
C PRO A 720 -17.45 -16.60 -2.99
N ALA A 721 -18.44 -17.50 -3.00
CA ALA A 721 -19.73 -17.28 -3.69
C ALA A 721 -20.45 -15.99 -3.23
N LYS A 722 -20.28 -15.59 -1.95
CA LYS A 722 -20.81 -14.32 -1.42
C LYS A 722 -20.32 -13.09 -2.19
N VAL A 723 -19.14 -13.16 -2.80
CA VAL A 723 -18.56 -12.07 -3.58
C VAL A 723 -19.32 -11.89 -4.89
N GLU A 724 -19.62 -13.00 -5.57
CA GLU A 724 -20.43 -13.00 -6.78
C GLU A 724 -21.85 -12.51 -6.54
N THR A 725 -22.50 -12.98 -5.46
CA THR A 725 -23.81 -12.46 -5.05
C THR A 725 -23.76 -10.96 -4.78
N GLY A 726 -22.73 -10.47 -4.09
CA GLY A 726 -22.59 -9.04 -3.79
C GLY A 726 -22.32 -8.18 -5.02
N LEU A 727 -21.46 -8.65 -5.95
CA LEU A 727 -21.21 -7.97 -7.22
C LEU A 727 -22.46 -7.97 -8.10
N ALA A 728 -23.20 -9.08 -8.15
CA ALA A 728 -24.44 -9.18 -8.92
C ALA A 728 -25.55 -8.28 -8.34
N ALA A 729 -25.57 -8.09 -7.02
CA ALA A 729 -26.47 -7.12 -6.37
C ALA A 729 -26.10 -5.67 -6.71
N ARG A 730 -24.80 -5.39 -6.89
CA ARG A 730 -24.28 -4.06 -7.20
C ARG A 730 -24.43 -3.69 -8.68
N PHE A 731 -24.07 -4.61 -9.58
CA PHE A 731 -23.97 -4.37 -11.02
C PHE A 731 -25.13 -4.97 -11.82
N GLY A 732 -25.90 -5.88 -11.23
CA GLY A 732 -26.90 -6.69 -11.93
C GLY A 732 -26.33 -8.05 -12.35
N THR A 733 -27.18 -9.09 -12.33
CA THR A 733 -26.75 -10.47 -12.61
C THR A 733 -26.22 -10.68 -14.04
N GLY A 734 -26.60 -9.82 -14.99
CA GLY A 734 -26.10 -9.86 -16.37
C GLY A 734 -24.71 -9.26 -16.56
N ASN A 735 -24.18 -8.56 -15.54
CA ASN A 735 -22.92 -7.83 -15.60
C ASN A 735 -21.83 -8.48 -14.74
N VAL A 736 -22.07 -9.71 -14.25
CA VAL A 736 -21.11 -10.46 -13.43
C VAL A 736 -20.96 -11.86 -14.00
N GLU A 737 -19.73 -12.22 -14.34
CA GLU A 737 -19.39 -13.55 -14.85
C GLU A 737 -18.25 -14.17 -14.05
N ARG A 738 -18.31 -15.48 -13.78
CA ARG A 738 -17.23 -16.23 -13.14
C ARG A 738 -16.59 -17.19 -14.12
N ILE A 739 -15.26 -17.12 -14.22
CA ILE A 739 -14.44 -18.06 -14.97
C ILE A 739 -13.60 -18.88 -13.98
N ALA A 740 -13.82 -20.20 -13.93
CA ALA A 740 -13.19 -21.07 -12.95
C ALA A 740 -12.98 -22.50 -13.48
N GLY A 741 -11.90 -23.14 -13.02
CA GLY A 741 -11.65 -24.57 -13.17
C GLY A 741 -11.46 -25.27 -11.83
N SER A 742 -11.23 -26.59 -11.87
CA SER A 742 -11.01 -27.42 -10.68
C SER A 742 -9.68 -27.15 -9.97
N ASP A 743 -8.71 -26.58 -10.69
CA ASP A 743 -7.40 -26.17 -10.19
C ASP A 743 -6.87 -25.00 -11.04
N ARG A 744 -5.67 -24.51 -10.73
CA ARG A 744 -5.05 -23.37 -11.42
C ARG A 744 -4.84 -23.56 -12.92
N TYR A 745 -4.64 -24.80 -13.37
CA TYR A 745 -4.39 -25.10 -14.77
C TYR A 745 -5.70 -25.20 -15.54
N ALA A 746 -6.73 -25.80 -14.94
CA ALA A 746 -8.08 -25.78 -15.47
C ALA A 746 -8.65 -24.34 -15.54
N THR A 747 -8.44 -23.52 -14.50
CA THR A 747 -8.84 -22.10 -14.54
C THR A 747 -8.08 -21.34 -15.62
N SER A 748 -6.77 -21.56 -15.78
CA SER A 748 -5.99 -20.92 -16.85
C SER A 748 -6.49 -21.29 -18.25
N ALA A 749 -6.82 -22.56 -18.50
CA ALA A 749 -7.41 -22.98 -19.78
C ALA A 749 -8.79 -22.36 -20.01
N ALA A 750 -9.62 -22.28 -18.98
CA ALA A 750 -10.94 -21.64 -19.05
C ALA A 750 -10.83 -20.13 -19.36
N ILE A 751 -9.91 -19.42 -18.72
CA ILE A 751 -9.64 -17.99 -18.98
C ILE A 751 -9.19 -17.79 -20.43
N ALA A 752 -8.26 -18.61 -20.92
CA ALA A 752 -7.78 -18.51 -22.30
C ALA A 752 -8.91 -18.73 -23.32
N GLN A 753 -9.71 -19.79 -23.15
CA GLN A 753 -10.85 -20.06 -24.05
C GLN A 753 -11.90 -18.95 -23.99
N TRP A 754 -12.20 -18.45 -22.79
CA TRP A 754 -13.14 -17.36 -22.60
C TRP A 754 -12.64 -16.07 -23.24
N ALA A 755 -11.36 -15.73 -23.10
CA ALA A 755 -10.77 -14.52 -23.68
C ALA A 755 -10.81 -14.54 -25.22
N VAL A 756 -10.62 -15.70 -25.84
CA VAL A 756 -10.78 -15.83 -27.30
C VAL A 756 -12.23 -15.68 -27.72
N THR A 757 -13.14 -16.33 -27.00
CA THR A 757 -14.56 -16.39 -27.37
C THR A 757 -15.28 -15.06 -27.13
N ASN A 758 -14.97 -14.37 -26.04
CA ASN A 758 -15.74 -13.23 -25.54
C ASN A 758 -14.99 -11.89 -25.58
N ALA A 759 -13.66 -11.91 -25.61
CA ALA A 759 -12.85 -10.69 -25.52
C ALA A 759 -12.00 -10.37 -26.76
N GLY A 760 -11.99 -11.25 -27.77
CA GLY A 760 -11.34 -11.01 -29.06
C GLY A 760 -9.83 -11.28 -29.09
N LEU A 761 -9.30 -12.02 -28.11
CA LEU A 761 -7.93 -12.56 -28.18
C LEU A 761 -7.88 -13.75 -29.16
N GLY A 762 -6.68 -14.19 -29.56
CA GLY A 762 -6.50 -15.32 -30.47
C GLY A 762 -5.58 -16.43 -29.96
N TRP A 763 -5.61 -17.58 -30.63
CA TRP A 763 -4.69 -18.72 -30.38
C TRP A 763 -3.41 -18.67 -31.22
N ASN A 764 -3.35 -17.77 -32.21
CA ASN A 764 -2.31 -17.69 -33.24
C ASN A 764 -0.87 -17.53 -32.70
N ASN A 765 -0.71 -16.96 -31.51
CA ASN A 765 0.58 -16.70 -30.87
C ASN A 765 0.63 -17.18 -29.41
N LEU A 766 0.03 -18.34 -29.12
CA LEU A 766 -0.07 -18.92 -27.78
C LEU A 766 1.25 -18.85 -26.99
N ALA A 767 1.19 -18.36 -25.75
CA ALA A 767 2.29 -18.50 -24.79
C ALA A 767 2.02 -19.61 -23.78
N VAL A 768 3.08 -20.29 -23.36
CA VAL A 768 3.07 -21.28 -22.28
C VAL A 768 4.08 -20.84 -21.22
N ALA A 769 3.67 -20.90 -19.96
CA ALA A 769 4.48 -20.57 -18.78
C ALA A 769 4.23 -21.55 -17.63
N THR A 770 5.13 -21.59 -16.64
CA THR A 770 4.89 -22.38 -15.43
C THR A 770 3.88 -21.68 -14.52
N GLY A 771 2.96 -22.43 -13.93
CA GLY A 771 2.04 -21.98 -12.88
C GLY A 771 2.55 -22.26 -11.46
N GLU A 772 3.76 -22.82 -11.32
CA GLU A 772 4.42 -23.09 -10.03
C GLU A 772 5.23 -21.87 -9.53
N ASN A 773 5.50 -20.92 -10.42
CA ASN A 773 6.18 -19.65 -10.15
C ASN A 773 5.55 -18.53 -11.01
N PHE A 774 5.84 -17.27 -10.72
CA PHE A 774 5.13 -16.12 -11.31
C PHE A 774 5.89 -15.21 -12.31
N PRO A 775 7.23 -15.00 -12.21
CA PRO A 775 7.89 -13.89 -12.91
C PRO A 775 7.76 -13.92 -14.44
N ASP A 776 7.87 -15.11 -15.04
CA ASP A 776 7.90 -15.26 -16.50
C ASP A 776 6.52 -15.02 -17.13
N ALA A 777 5.45 -15.52 -16.49
CA ALA A 777 4.08 -15.30 -16.93
C ALA A 777 3.62 -13.84 -16.69
N LEU A 778 4.09 -13.20 -15.62
CA LEU A 778 3.75 -11.82 -15.29
C LEU A 778 4.24 -10.87 -16.39
N ALA A 779 5.53 -10.97 -16.74
CA ALA A 779 6.09 -10.20 -17.84
C ALA A 779 5.47 -10.62 -19.19
N GLY A 780 5.28 -11.92 -19.39
CA GLY A 780 4.72 -12.47 -20.62
C GLY A 780 3.26 -12.09 -20.88
N GLY A 781 2.49 -11.74 -19.84
CA GLY A 781 1.13 -11.24 -19.99
C GLY A 781 1.06 -9.97 -20.84
N VAL A 782 2.00 -9.04 -20.63
CA VAL A 782 2.10 -7.80 -21.42
C VAL A 782 2.49 -8.09 -22.86
N LEU A 783 3.47 -8.99 -23.08
CA LEU A 783 3.82 -9.45 -24.43
C LEU A 783 2.61 -10.07 -25.16
N GLN A 784 1.86 -10.93 -24.47
CA GLN A 784 0.70 -11.58 -25.06
C GLN A 784 -0.45 -10.62 -25.37
N ALA A 785 -0.58 -9.52 -24.63
CA ALA A 785 -1.50 -8.45 -24.99
C ALA A 785 -1.07 -7.73 -26.28
N VAL A 786 0.24 -7.47 -26.47
CA VAL A 786 0.79 -6.93 -27.74
C VAL A 786 0.53 -7.89 -28.90
N ASP A 787 0.65 -9.19 -28.67
CA ASP A 787 0.34 -10.22 -29.67
C ASP A 787 -1.18 -10.45 -29.88
N ASN A 788 -2.02 -9.84 -29.07
CA ASN A 788 -3.45 -10.11 -28.94
C ASN A 788 -3.76 -11.62 -28.83
N SER A 789 -3.03 -12.33 -27.98
CA SER A 789 -3.10 -13.79 -27.86
C SER A 789 -3.07 -14.25 -26.41
N VAL A 790 -3.40 -15.51 -26.17
CA VAL A 790 -3.62 -16.06 -24.82
C VAL A 790 -2.37 -16.73 -24.22
N LEU A 791 -2.41 -16.95 -22.91
CA LEU A 791 -1.37 -17.62 -22.13
C LEU A 791 -1.95 -18.83 -21.39
N LEU A 792 -1.26 -19.97 -21.43
CA LEU A 792 -1.59 -21.16 -20.66
C LEU A 792 -0.52 -21.44 -19.59
N LEU A 793 -0.98 -21.68 -18.36
CA LEU A 793 -0.15 -22.11 -17.25
C LEU A 793 -0.06 -23.64 -17.20
N THR A 794 1.12 -24.16 -16.82
CA THR A 794 1.36 -25.60 -16.67
C THR A 794 2.41 -25.92 -15.60
N MET A 795 2.68 -27.19 -15.30
CA MET A 795 3.72 -27.57 -14.31
C MET A 795 5.11 -27.53 -14.97
N SER A 796 6.16 -27.24 -14.21
CA SER A 796 7.51 -27.08 -14.81
C SER A 796 8.05 -28.38 -15.43
N LYS A 797 7.59 -29.53 -14.92
CA LYS A 797 8.01 -30.87 -15.34
C LYS A 797 6.91 -31.69 -16.05
N GLY A 798 5.72 -31.12 -16.25
CA GLY A 798 4.62 -31.84 -16.88
C GLY A 798 3.59 -30.92 -17.53
N LEU A 799 3.20 -31.22 -18.76
CA LEU A 799 2.08 -30.54 -19.39
C LEU A 799 0.77 -31.02 -18.72
N SER A 800 0.10 -30.12 -18.01
CA SER A 800 -1.21 -30.34 -17.40
C SER A 800 -2.21 -30.86 -18.43
N LYS A 801 -3.12 -31.73 -17.99
CA LYS A 801 -4.16 -32.30 -18.85
C LYS A 801 -5.01 -31.20 -19.51
N ASP A 802 -5.29 -30.13 -18.78
CA ASP A 802 -6.15 -29.04 -19.23
C ASP A 802 -5.45 -28.16 -20.27
N ALA A 803 -4.17 -27.83 -20.06
CA ALA A 803 -3.39 -27.14 -21.09
C ALA A 803 -3.19 -28.02 -22.34
N ARG A 804 -2.96 -29.32 -22.17
CA ARG A 804 -2.86 -30.27 -23.29
C ARG A 804 -4.14 -30.31 -24.11
N ALA A 805 -5.28 -30.48 -23.45
CA ALA A 805 -6.59 -30.52 -24.12
C ALA A 805 -6.85 -29.19 -24.85
N CYS A 806 -6.64 -28.06 -24.17
CA CYS A 806 -6.83 -26.74 -24.74
C CYS A 806 -5.96 -26.48 -25.99
N ILE A 807 -4.69 -26.92 -25.96
CA ILE A 807 -3.81 -26.86 -27.14
C ILE A 807 -4.32 -27.76 -28.26
N ALA A 808 -4.70 -29.00 -27.94
CA ALA A 808 -5.16 -29.96 -28.94
C ALA A 808 -6.47 -29.50 -29.62
N ASP A 809 -7.42 -28.97 -28.84
CA ASP A 809 -8.71 -28.50 -29.33
C ASP A 809 -8.55 -27.29 -30.25
N ASN A 810 -7.57 -26.42 -29.98
CA ASN A 810 -7.32 -25.18 -30.74
C ASN A 810 -6.13 -25.27 -31.71
N ARG A 811 -5.56 -26.47 -31.95
CA ARG A 811 -4.32 -26.67 -32.75
C ARG A 811 -4.39 -26.14 -34.18
N ALA A 812 -5.58 -26.05 -34.76
CA ALA A 812 -5.80 -25.49 -36.10
C ALA A 812 -5.56 -23.97 -36.14
N GLU A 813 -5.72 -23.27 -35.02
CA GLU A 813 -5.58 -21.82 -34.93
C GLU A 813 -4.23 -21.39 -34.38
N ILE A 814 -3.50 -22.30 -33.72
CA ILE A 814 -2.16 -22.04 -33.19
C ILE A 814 -1.16 -22.07 -34.35
N ASN A 815 -0.44 -20.96 -34.55
CA ASN A 815 0.61 -20.83 -35.58
C ASN A 815 2.01 -20.78 -34.95
N THR A 816 2.09 -20.11 -33.80
CA THR A 816 3.31 -19.92 -33.02
C THR A 816 3.05 -20.30 -31.58
N VAL A 817 4.01 -20.99 -30.96
CA VAL A 817 4.07 -21.16 -29.50
C VAL A 817 5.29 -20.45 -28.93
N LYS A 818 5.06 -19.57 -27.95
CA LYS A 818 6.11 -18.92 -27.15
C LYS A 818 6.26 -19.62 -25.81
N TYR A 819 7.46 -20.12 -25.51
CA TYR A 819 7.79 -20.63 -24.18
C TYR A 819 8.42 -19.51 -23.36
N LEU A 820 7.76 -19.12 -22.27
CA LEU A 820 8.22 -18.08 -21.35
C LEU A 820 9.02 -18.75 -20.24
N GLY A 821 10.33 -18.47 -20.20
CA GLY A 821 11.26 -19.04 -19.23
C GLY A 821 12.08 -20.23 -19.76
N GLY A 822 13.23 -20.45 -19.10
CA GLY A 822 14.19 -21.51 -19.44
C GLY A 822 13.69 -22.93 -19.15
N GLN A 823 14.55 -23.94 -19.35
CA GLN A 823 14.17 -25.35 -19.13
C GLN A 823 13.88 -25.71 -17.67
N SER A 824 14.30 -24.90 -16.70
CA SER A 824 13.91 -25.05 -15.30
C SER A 824 12.45 -24.63 -15.05
N ALA A 825 11.94 -23.68 -15.84
CA ALA A 825 10.54 -23.25 -15.80
C ALA A 825 9.67 -24.14 -16.69
N LEU A 826 10.15 -24.53 -17.86
CA LEU A 826 9.45 -25.42 -18.79
C LEU A 826 10.43 -26.44 -19.38
N SER A 827 10.48 -27.61 -18.75
CA SER A 827 11.40 -28.68 -19.13
C SER A 827 11.28 -29.08 -20.60
N ALA A 828 12.34 -29.68 -21.15
CA ALA A 828 12.32 -30.23 -22.50
C ALA A 828 11.15 -31.23 -22.71
N GLY A 829 10.77 -31.97 -21.66
CA GLY A 829 9.61 -32.86 -21.68
C GLY A 829 8.28 -32.12 -21.86
N VAL A 830 8.10 -30.96 -21.20
CA VAL A 830 6.91 -30.11 -21.38
C VAL A 830 6.86 -29.58 -22.81
N ARG A 831 7.96 -29.05 -23.33
CA ARG A 831 8.03 -28.52 -24.71
C ARG A 831 7.75 -29.60 -25.75
N THR A 832 8.28 -30.81 -25.54
CA THR A 832 7.97 -31.98 -26.37
C THR A 832 6.50 -32.36 -26.28
N ALA A 833 5.91 -32.33 -25.08
CA ALA A 833 4.49 -32.61 -24.87
C ALA A 833 3.57 -31.58 -25.54
N VAL A 834 3.94 -30.30 -25.54
CA VAL A 834 3.24 -29.22 -26.27
C VAL A 834 3.34 -29.45 -27.77
N ALA A 835 4.54 -29.72 -28.29
CA ALA A 835 4.74 -30.06 -29.70
C ALA A 835 3.92 -31.29 -30.13
N GLY A 836 3.75 -32.26 -29.23
CA GLY A 836 2.89 -33.43 -29.46
C GLY A 836 1.39 -33.11 -29.45
N ALA A 837 0.93 -32.17 -28.62
CA ALA A 837 -0.47 -31.74 -28.58
C ALA A 837 -0.87 -30.91 -29.82
N LEU A 838 0.11 -30.33 -30.52
CA LEU A 838 -0.09 -29.57 -31.77
C LEU A 838 -0.17 -30.45 -33.02
N ARG A 839 0.07 -31.76 -32.91
CA ARG A 839 0.06 -32.69 -34.04
C ARG A 839 -1.32 -33.25 -34.35
#